data_AF-A0A3D0Z6I3-F1
#
_entry.id   AF-A0A3D0Z6I3-F1
#
_cell.length_a   1.000
_cell.length_b   1.000
_cell.length_c   1.000
_cell.angle_alpha   90.00
_cell.angle_beta   90.00
_cell.angle_gamma   90.00
#
_symmetry.space_group_name_H-M   'P 1'
#
loop_
_entity.id
_entity.type
_entity.pdbx_description
1 polymer ?
#
loop_
_entity_poly.entity_id
_entity_poly.type
_entity_poly.pdbx_seq_one_letter_code
_entity_poly.pdbx_strand_id
1 'polypeptide(L)'
;MTSVISLHNTDRRSLWLNMYFYTLRKNIPMCVLYFVIFFLAMPFVLILNIMTESVYVPYPSYVEPFISFNAGLLLAMFIIGALASIITGFAMHRHLFSKKAMDVFGALPIKRASLFTSRYAAGLTLLAVPMLLNIIATVTLAVITPAYNVAMAEVFKQSVTLFICFLTCYTFTSFIISGSGTVLDSMISVIVFGAAGTGFYAIYQYLMSAFFFGVYSDVYFNSYLTPYASAVNLIMPRDIPNLIWWLVITAAMFAGSVILSRRRKPEKSGTPHVYRGFGILIKGITAMVGGLVGGIMMRGVFYYDKRVWPLILGFMIFSALAFAIFEVIVSRGFKSMLRNLPVYGIVVGVFFAVLLGVGIFTKGYETRLPDPNKISSVEFDDSYDFGSDRTTYKDPESIQAVYDMHKNIVEAIKKMRARGDSPEDSSYVYNPPNNVYIYGGDYIYIKYHLKNGTSFTRMYQVSRDVIAEPHDRLTKQREYRLNVNHVFDFKLTGNDFTLVLNDVFSMYGNTQIPKEIDKAKAAELLEGYKQDLLDETAEQANLRTPPVYFLTLESRYDGGCQMKILPHYTRSMEFMEKYGYGEGYSKMELDNTVKMYVTGDFPVSAENYIFDGYNLYHGYTNNYMYSEDIEPMYTYAEISDRSQMEQLIEAAGGPAEWYEYDYHEGDYLVTIFTPEASYGTPIFIAKENAPAFLKSLKYDQKGYY
;
A
#
# COMPACT_ATOMS: atom_id res chain seq x y z
N MET A 1 27.41 -9.61 43.71
CA MET A 1 26.99 -10.98 44.09
C MET A 1 27.62 -11.99 43.14
N THR A 2 28.56 -12.77 43.66
CA THR A 2 29.29 -13.85 43.00
C THR A 2 28.39 -15.08 42.87
N SER A 3 27.80 -15.32 41.68
CA SER A 3 27.14 -16.60 41.41
C SER A 3 28.21 -17.65 41.13
N VAL A 4 28.51 -18.48 42.12
CA VAL A 4 29.39 -19.64 41.98
C VAL A 4 28.68 -20.67 41.09
N ILE A 5 29.20 -20.86 39.88
CA ILE A 5 28.80 -21.98 39.03
C ILE A 5 29.47 -23.22 39.63
N SER A 6 28.72 -23.99 40.44
CA SER A 6 29.18 -25.28 40.93
C SER A 6 29.32 -26.25 39.74
N LEU A 7 30.57 -26.64 39.43
CA LEU A 7 30.93 -27.49 38.29
C LEU A 7 31.15 -28.97 38.69
N HIS A 8 30.66 -29.40 39.85
CA HIS A 8 30.84 -30.78 40.29
C HIS A 8 29.74 -31.70 39.69
N ASN A 9 30.16 -32.68 38.87
CA ASN A 9 29.32 -33.75 38.29
C ASN A 9 28.04 -33.32 37.56
N THR A 10 28.12 -32.28 36.72
CA THR A 10 26.97 -31.78 35.97
C THR A 10 26.91 -32.35 34.55
N ASP A 11 25.85 -33.13 34.30
CA ASP A 11 25.49 -33.70 33.01
C ASP A 11 25.42 -32.62 31.91
N ARG A 12 25.72 -32.92 30.64
CA ARG A 12 25.87 -31.88 29.58
C ARG A 12 24.64 -30.96 29.45
N ARG A 13 23.44 -31.48 29.71
CA ARG A 13 22.19 -30.71 29.74
C ARG A 13 22.16 -29.67 30.86
N SER A 14 22.69 -30.01 32.03
CA SER A 14 22.73 -29.12 33.19
C SER A 14 23.68 -27.93 32.98
N LEU A 15 24.83 -28.12 32.31
CA LEU A 15 25.75 -27.02 31.96
C LEU A 15 25.13 -26.04 30.96
N TRP A 16 24.38 -26.54 29.97
CA TRP A 16 23.66 -25.69 29.01
C TRP A 16 22.59 -24.84 29.69
N LEU A 17 21.78 -25.48 30.56
CA LEU A 17 20.73 -24.79 31.33
C LEU A 17 21.32 -23.75 32.29
N ASN A 18 22.40 -24.09 32.98
CA ASN A 18 23.10 -23.14 33.87
C ASN A 18 23.59 -21.92 33.11
N MET A 19 24.16 -22.11 31.92
CA MET A 19 24.62 -21.01 31.07
C MET A 19 23.46 -20.17 30.52
N TYR A 20 22.35 -20.81 30.15
CA TYR A 20 21.11 -20.15 29.74
C TYR A 20 20.56 -19.26 30.87
N PHE A 21 20.32 -19.82 32.07
CA PHE A 21 19.78 -19.05 33.20
C PHE A 21 20.74 -17.97 33.70
N TYR A 22 22.05 -18.23 33.70
CA TYR A 22 23.05 -17.21 34.00
C TYR A 22 22.96 -16.03 33.03
N THR A 23 22.87 -16.32 31.72
CA THR A 23 22.76 -15.29 30.68
C THR A 23 21.45 -14.52 30.80
N LEU A 24 20.35 -15.22 31.06
CA LEU A 24 19.03 -14.63 31.26
C LEU A 24 19.05 -13.65 32.45
N ARG A 25 19.47 -14.12 33.63
CA ARG A 25 19.52 -13.30 34.87
C ARG A 25 20.35 -12.05 34.71
N LYS A 26 21.49 -12.14 34.00
CA LYS A 26 22.38 -11.01 33.76
C LYS A 26 21.76 -9.93 32.87
N ASN A 27 20.78 -10.28 32.02
CA ASN A 27 20.19 -9.38 31.04
C ASN A 27 18.69 -9.13 31.26
N ILE A 28 18.14 -9.46 32.43
CA ILE A 28 16.75 -9.12 32.82
C ILE A 28 16.40 -7.63 32.60
N PRO A 29 17.29 -6.66 32.86
CA PRO A 29 16.97 -5.25 32.58
C PRO A 29 16.60 -4.98 31.12
N MET A 30 17.16 -5.73 30.16
CA MET A 30 16.76 -5.63 28.75
C MET A 30 15.33 -6.14 28.54
N CYS A 31 14.94 -7.22 29.22
CA CYS A 31 13.57 -7.76 29.15
C CYS A 31 12.54 -6.74 29.65
N VAL A 32 12.84 -6.05 30.76
CA VAL A 32 11.98 -4.99 31.31
C VAL A 32 11.89 -3.82 30.33
N LEU A 33 13.02 -3.39 29.77
CA LEU A 33 13.04 -2.33 28.76
C LEU A 33 12.19 -2.69 27.53
N TYR A 34 12.35 -3.91 27.00
CA TYR A 34 11.55 -4.39 25.87
C TYR A 34 10.07 -4.50 26.21
N PHE A 35 9.73 -4.92 27.44
CA PHE A 35 8.33 -4.94 27.89
C PHE A 35 7.71 -3.54 27.84
N VAL A 36 8.39 -2.53 28.38
CA VAL A 36 7.90 -1.14 28.39
C VAL A 36 7.78 -0.60 26.97
N ILE A 37 8.80 -0.82 26.14
CA ILE A 37 8.82 -0.37 24.75
C ILE A 37 7.67 -1.01 23.94
N PHE A 38 7.47 -2.32 24.06
CA PHE A 38 6.37 -3.00 23.37
C PHE A 38 5.00 -2.62 23.96
N PHE A 39 4.92 -2.31 25.25
CA PHE A 39 3.70 -1.82 25.89
C PHE A 39 3.28 -0.46 25.34
N LEU A 40 4.23 0.49 25.29
CA LEU A 40 4.01 1.80 24.70
C LEU A 40 3.63 1.71 23.23
N ALA A 41 4.13 0.70 22.52
CA ALA A 41 3.87 0.55 21.10
C ALA A 41 2.54 -0.17 20.80
N MET A 42 2.12 -1.16 21.59
CA MET A 42 0.92 -1.96 21.32
C MET A 42 -0.28 -1.63 22.24
N PRO A 43 -0.37 -2.16 23.47
CA PRO A 43 -1.56 -1.98 24.31
C PRO A 43 -1.83 -0.51 24.65
N PHE A 44 -0.79 0.31 24.84
CA PHE A 44 -0.98 1.72 25.17
C PHE A 44 -1.62 2.51 24.03
N VAL A 45 -1.21 2.26 22.80
CA VAL A 45 -1.78 2.92 21.62
C VAL A 45 -3.24 2.53 21.43
N LEU A 46 -3.56 1.25 21.61
CA LEU A 46 -4.95 0.80 21.59
C LEU A 46 -5.77 1.50 22.68
N ILE A 47 -5.23 1.64 23.89
CA ILE A 47 -5.89 2.41 24.97
C ILE A 47 -6.12 3.86 24.57
N LEU A 48 -5.12 4.53 23.97
CA LEU A 48 -5.28 5.92 23.50
C LEU A 48 -6.40 6.03 22.47
N ASN A 49 -6.45 5.11 21.49
CA ASN A 49 -7.51 5.10 20.48
C ASN A 49 -8.88 4.88 21.12
N ILE A 50 -9.00 3.93 22.06
CA ILE A 50 -10.23 3.71 22.83
C ILE A 50 -10.67 5.00 23.56
N MET A 51 -9.72 5.75 24.12
CA MET A 51 -10.00 6.99 24.84
C MET A 51 -10.42 8.12 23.90
N THR A 52 -9.81 8.24 22.72
CA THR A 52 -10.09 9.31 21.74
C THR A 52 -11.33 9.05 20.90
N GLU A 53 -11.63 7.79 20.55
CA GLU A 53 -12.77 7.39 19.71
C GLU A 53 -14.08 7.18 20.51
N SER A 54 -14.16 7.70 21.73
CA SER A 54 -15.43 7.81 22.48
C SER A 54 -16.41 8.84 21.90
N VAL A 55 -16.09 9.43 20.73
CA VAL A 55 -16.96 10.31 19.95
C VAL A 55 -17.23 9.68 18.57
N TYR A 56 -18.31 8.91 18.50
CA TYR A 56 -19.28 8.83 17.40
C TYR A 56 -18.74 8.86 15.95
N VAL A 57 -18.44 7.70 15.35
CA VAL A 57 -18.55 7.51 13.89
C VAL A 57 -18.93 6.04 13.56
N PRO A 58 -20.18 5.75 13.18
CA PRO A 58 -20.57 4.45 12.64
C PRO A 58 -20.33 4.48 11.12
N TYR A 59 -19.15 4.06 10.68
CA TYR A 59 -18.87 3.83 9.26
C TYR A 59 -18.04 2.53 9.11
N PRO A 60 -18.53 1.52 8.37
CA PRO A 60 -17.79 0.31 8.05
C PRO A 60 -16.93 0.44 6.79
N SER A 61 -16.98 1.56 6.07
CA SER A 61 -16.00 1.89 5.02
C SER A 61 -14.60 2.16 5.60
N TYR A 62 -14.45 2.17 6.93
CA TYR A 62 -13.21 2.51 7.59
C TYR A 62 -12.41 1.34 8.20
N VAL A 63 -12.61 0.12 7.70
CA VAL A 63 -11.55 -0.90 7.86
C VAL A 63 -10.23 -0.32 7.32
N GLU A 64 -10.27 0.53 6.29
CA GLU A 64 -9.10 1.19 5.72
C GLU A 64 -8.41 2.23 6.62
N PRO A 65 -9.05 3.23 7.27
CA PRO A 65 -8.38 4.10 8.24
C PRO A 65 -8.01 3.43 9.55
N PHE A 66 -8.73 2.40 10.01
CA PHE A 66 -8.23 1.58 11.12
C PHE A 66 -6.95 0.86 10.70
N ILE A 67 -6.88 0.28 9.50
CA ILE A 67 -5.67 -0.36 8.95
C ILE A 67 -4.57 0.68 8.67
N SER A 68 -4.90 1.88 8.18
CA SER A 68 -3.96 2.93 7.76
C SER A 68 -3.41 3.74 8.94
N PHE A 69 -4.22 4.05 9.94
CA PHE A 69 -3.75 4.61 11.21
C PHE A 69 -2.86 3.60 11.95
N ASN A 70 -3.23 2.30 11.93
CA ASN A 70 -2.37 1.24 12.44
C ASN A 70 -1.10 1.01 11.59
N ALA A 71 -1.08 1.38 10.32
CA ALA A 71 0.06 1.11 9.43
C ALA A 71 1.35 1.81 9.89
N GLY A 72 1.25 3.11 10.19
CA GLY A 72 2.38 3.89 10.70
C GLY A 72 2.87 3.38 12.07
N LEU A 73 1.94 2.95 12.91
CA LEU A 73 2.21 2.37 14.22
C LEU A 73 2.89 0.99 14.11
N LEU A 74 2.39 0.10 13.25
CA LEU A 74 2.97 -1.21 12.96
C LEU A 74 4.38 -1.08 12.36
N LEU A 75 4.61 -0.07 11.50
CA LEU A 75 5.92 0.25 10.97
C LEU A 75 6.88 0.73 12.07
N ALA A 76 6.45 1.66 12.92
CA ALA A 76 7.24 2.12 14.07
C ALA A 76 7.55 0.97 15.04
N MET A 77 6.57 0.10 15.33
CA MET A 77 6.74 -1.12 16.13
C MET A 77 7.79 -2.05 15.53
N PHE A 78 7.73 -2.25 14.21
CA PHE A 78 8.73 -3.06 13.54
C PHE A 78 10.12 -2.48 13.69
N ILE A 79 10.29 -1.18 13.41
CA ILE A 79 11.60 -0.51 13.51
C ILE A 79 12.18 -0.70 14.92
N ILE A 80 11.36 -0.45 15.93
CA ILE A 80 11.73 -0.60 17.33
C ILE A 80 12.11 -2.06 17.67
N GLY A 81 11.30 -3.04 17.28
CA GLY A 81 11.59 -4.45 17.55
C GLY A 81 12.76 -5.01 16.73
N ALA A 82 13.00 -4.49 15.52
CA ALA A 82 14.18 -4.79 14.72
C ALA A 82 15.45 -4.24 15.41
N LEU A 83 15.40 -3.01 15.93
CA LEU A 83 16.49 -2.44 16.74
C LEU A 83 16.71 -3.26 18.02
N ALA A 84 15.65 -3.66 18.73
CA ALA A 84 15.74 -4.53 19.90
C ALA A 84 16.39 -5.89 19.55
N SER A 85 16.04 -6.46 18.40
CA SER A 85 16.61 -7.70 17.88
C SER A 85 18.10 -7.56 17.59
N ILE A 86 18.51 -6.45 16.98
CA ILE A 86 19.93 -6.14 16.72
C ILE A 86 20.68 -6.00 18.05
N ILE A 87 20.18 -5.18 18.98
CA ILE A 87 20.79 -4.94 20.30
C ILE A 87 20.95 -6.26 21.07
N THR A 88 19.92 -7.11 21.07
CA THR A 88 19.97 -8.42 21.73
C THR A 88 21.01 -9.33 21.09
N GLY A 89 21.10 -9.33 19.75
CA GLY A 89 22.12 -10.09 19.01
C GLY A 89 23.53 -9.75 19.48
N PHE A 90 23.85 -8.44 19.54
CA PHE A 90 25.13 -7.94 20.04
C PHE A 90 25.35 -8.24 21.53
N ALA A 91 24.33 -8.05 22.37
CA ALA A 91 24.42 -8.31 23.80
C ALA A 91 24.73 -9.78 24.11
N MET A 92 24.04 -10.72 23.47
CA MET A 92 24.22 -12.15 23.69
C MET A 92 25.59 -12.63 23.20
N HIS A 93 26.05 -12.10 22.07
CA HIS A 93 27.26 -12.57 21.39
C HIS A 93 28.49 -11.69 21.61
N ARG A 94 28.42 -10.68 22.50
CA ARG A 94 29.53 -9.76 22.81
C ARG A 94 30.85 -10.46 23.12
N HIS A 95 30.79 -11.65 23.71
CA HIS A 95 31.96 -12.45 24.04
C HIS A 95 32.82 -12.82 22.82
N LEU A 96 32.22 -12.93 21.62
CA LEU A 96 32.92 -13.28 20.39
C LEU A 96 33.90 -12.19 19.92
N PHE A 97 33.74 -10.94 20.37
CA PHE A 97 34.57 -9.81 19.97
C PHE A 97 35.83 -9.62 20.84
N SER A 98 35.91 -10.26 22.01
CA SER A 98 37.02 -10.09 22.95
C SER A 98 37.80 -11.38 23.11
N LYS A 99 39.11 -11.32 22.87
CA LYS A 99 40.02 -12.45 23.13
C LYS A 99 39.94 -12.91 24.58
N LYS A 100 40.00 -11.96 25.54
CA LYS A 100 39.88 -12.23 26.98
C LYS A 100 38.60 -12.99 27.33
N ALA A 101 37.46 -12.57 26.77
CA ALA A 101 36.19 -13.24 27.02
C ALA A 101 36.15 -14.64 26.39
N MET A 102 36.69 -14.79 25.17
CA MET A 102 36.80 -16.09 24.51
C MET A 102 37.68 -17.08 25.27
N ASP A 103 38.75 -16.62 25.91
CA ASP A 103 39.62 -17.48 26.72
C ASP A 103 38.87 -17.95 27.99
N VAL A 104 38.16 -17.03 28.67
CA VAL A 104 37.34 -17.37 29.84
C VAL A 104 36.23 -18.36 29.49
N PHE A 105 35.45 -18.09 28.44
CA PHE A 105 34.39 -19.00 28.02
C PHE A 105 34.92 -20.28 27.38
N GLY A 106 36.13 -20.26 26.82
CA GLY A 106 36.82 -21.41 26.25
C GLY A 106 37.41 -22.35 27.29
N ALA A 107 37.70 -21.86 28.49
CA ALA A 107 38.15 -22.67 29.63
C ALA A 107 37.01 -23.46 30.31
N LEU A 108 35.75 -23.09 30.06
CA LEU A 108 34.60 -23.80 30.60
C LEU A 108 34.45 -25.18 29.91
N PRO A 109 33.99 -26.22 30.63
CA PRO A 109 33.78 -27.56 30.08
C PRO A 109 32.49 -27.66 29.21
N ILE A 110 32.21 -26.62 28.41
CA ILE A 110 31.03 -26.52 27.53
C ILE A 110 31.47 -26.49 26.06
N LYS A 111 30.78 -27.26 25.20
CA LYS A 111 31.03 -27.21 23.76
C LYS A 111 30.67 -25.83 23.21
N ARG A 112 31.42 -25.33 22.22
CA ARG A 112 31.16 -24.03 21.56
C ARG A 112 29.73 -23.92 21.01
N ALA A 113 29.22 -25.00 20.42
CA ALA A 113 27.83 -25.06 19.95
C ALA A 113 26.82 -24.91 21.10
N SER A 114 27.09 -25.57 22.24
CA SER A 114 26.24 -25.50 23.43
C SER A 114 26.28 -24.11 24.06
N LEU A 115 27.46 -23.48 24.11
CA LEU A 115 27.62 -22.10 24.59
C LEU A 115 26.89 -21.10 23.69
N PHE A 116 27.01 -21.24 22.36
CA PHE A 116 26.30 -20.39 21.41
C PHE A 116 24.78 -20.56 21.58
N THR A 117 24.29 -21.80 21.52
CA THR A 117 22.85 -22.10 21.59
C THR A 117 22.22 -21.72 22.93
N SER A 118 22.92 -21.87 24.06
CA SER A 118 22.39 -21.44 25.37
C SER A 118 22.21 -19.94 25.46
N ARG A 119 23.14 -19.17 24.87
CA ARG A 119 23.07 -17.69 24.86
C ARG A 119 22.09 -17.18 23.82
N TYR A 120 22.00 -17.86 22.67
CA TYR A 120 20.98 -17.59 21.65
C TYR A 120 19.57 -17.82 22.21
N ALA A 121 19.34 -18.95 22.88
CA ALA A 121 18.06 -19.24 23.52
C ALA A 121 17.71 -18.19 24.60
N ALA A 122 18.69 -17.77 25.41
CA ALA A 122 18.47 -16.71 26.40
C ALA A 122 18.06 -15.38 25.73
N GLY A 123 18.72 -14.98 24.64
CA GLY A 123 18.34 -13.80 23.86
C GLY A 123 16.95 -13.90 23.26
N LEU A 124 16.60 -15.07 22.72
CA LEU A 124 15.26 -15.33 22.21
C LEU A 124 14.22 -15.19 23.31
N THR A 125 14.45 -15.73 24.51
CA THR A 125 13.54 -15.56 25.65
C THR A 125 13.39 -14.10 26.06
N LEU A 126 14.50 -13.35 26.11
CA LEU A 126 14.49 -11.92 26.46
C LEU A 126 13.68 -11.07 25.48
N LEU A 127 13.60 -11.48 24.20
CA LEU A 127 12.79 -10.82 23.17
C LEU A 127 11.35 -11.33 23.15
N ALA A 128 11.16 -12.65 23.19
CA ALA A 128 9.87 -13.31 22.99
C ALA A 128 8.92 -13.08 24.16
N VAL A 129 9.38 -13.21 25.41
CA VAL A 129 8.53 -13.06 26.60
C VAL A 129 7.85 -11.68 26.67
N PRO A 130 8.58 -10.55 26.63
CA PRO A 130 7.93 -9.24 26.74
C PRO A 130 7.00 -8.95 25.56
N MET A 131 7.33 -9.45 24.37
CA MET A 131 6.48 -9.29 23.19
C MET A 131 5.19 -10.13 23.30
N LEU A 132 5.28 -11.40 23.69
CA LEU A 132 4.11 -12.27 23.87
C LEU A 132 3.16 -11.74 24.96
N LEU A 133 3.71 -11.22 26.07
CA LEU A 133 2.89 -10.60 27.12
C LEU A 133 2.13 -9.36 26.60
N ASN A 134 2.77 -8.54 25.76
CA ASN A 134 2.11 -7.38 25.17
C ASN A 134 1.08 -7.77 24.11
N ILE A 135 1.33 -8.80 23.29
CA ILE A 135 0.33 -9.35 22.38
C ILE A 135 -0.91 -9.83 23.15
N ILE A 136 -0.71 -10.58 24.25
CA ILE A 136 -1.81 -11.05 25.10
C ILE A 136 -2.57 -9.85 25.69
N ALA A 137 -1.87 -8.82 26.17
CA ALA A 137 -2.50 -7.61 26.70
C ALA A 137 -3.34 -6.89 25.64
N THR A 138 -2.81 -6.71 24.43
CA THR A 138 -3.51 -6.07 23.31
C THR A 138 -4.73 -6.86 22.86
N VAL A 139 -4.61 -8.19 22.71
CA VAL A 139 -5.75 -9.05 22.37
C VAL A 139 -6.81 -8.98 23.46
N THR A 140 -6.41 -8.99 24.74
CA THR A 140 -7.36 -8.89 25.86
C THR A 140 -8.09 -7.54 25.85
N LEU A 141 -7.38 -6.44 25.63
CA LEU A 141 -7.95 -5.09 25.51
C LEU A 141 -8.92 -4.98 24.32
N ALA A 142 -8.59 -5.60 23.19
CA ALA A 142 -9.45 -5.61 22.01
C ALA A 142 -10.74 -6.41 22.29
N VAL A 143 -10.65 -7.58 22.95
CA VAL A 143 -11.81 -8.42 23.28
C VAL A 143 -12.79 -7.73 24.23
N ILE A 144 -12.29 -6.98 25.22
CA ILE A 144 -13.15 -6.31 26.20
C ILE A 144 -13.76 -5.00 25.70
N THR A 145 -13.36 -4.48 24.53
CA THR A 145 -13.83 -3.19 24.02
C THR A 145 -14.83 -3.39 22.87
N PRO A 146 -16.14 -3.14 23.07
CA PRO A 146 -17.19 -3.44 22.09
C PRO A 146 -17.08 -2.69 20.75
N ALA A 147 -16.38 -1.55 20.74
CA ALA A 147 -16.16 -0.70 19.55
C ALA A 147 -15.10 -1.27 18.58
N TYR A 148 -14.19 -2.09 19.09
CA TYR A 148 -13.13 -2.71 18.30
C TYR A 148 -13.52 -4.15 17.99
N ASN A 149 -14.45 -4.33 17.06
CA ASN A 149 -14.79 -5.64 16.50
C ASN A 149 -13.69 -6.10 15.53
N VAL A 150 -12.44 -6.01 15.96
CA VAL A 150 -11.31 -6.44 15.15
C VAL A 150 -11.46 -7.94 14.96
N ALA A 151 -11.38 -8.40 13.71
CA ALA A 151 -11.23 -9.82 13.42
C ALA A 151 -10.05 -10.33 14.26
N MET A 152 -10.33 -11.03 15.37
CA MET A 152 -9.30 -11.51 16.31
C MET A 152 -8.25 -12.37 15.59
N ALA A 153 -8.67 -13.03 14.50
CA ALA A 153 -7.80 -13.73 13.57
C ALA A 153 -6.73 -12.82 12.93
N GLU A 154 -7.06 -11.57 12.58
CA GLU A 154 -6.16 -10.62 11.95
C GLU A 154 -5.15 -10.03 12.95
N VAL A 155 -5.59 -9.63 14.15
CA VAL A 155 -4.67 -9.21 15.24
C VAL A 155 -3.68 -10.33 15.57
N PHE A 156 -4.19 -11.56 15.67
CA PHE A 156 -3.36 -12.74 15.92
C PHE A 156 -2.38 -12.99 14.77
N LYS A 157 -2.83 -12.94 13.50
CA LYS A 157 -1.99 -13.10 12.30
C LYS A 157 -0.88 -12.05 12.23
N GLN A 158 -1.20 -10.78 12.49
CA GLN A 158 -0.24 -9.69 12.52
C GLN A 158 0.78 -9.86 13.64
N SER A 159 0.31 -10.22 14.84
CA SER A 159 1.15 -10.48 16.02
C SER A 159 2.12 -11.64 15.83
N VAL A 160 1.64 -12.78 15.30
CA VAL A 160 2.47 -13.93 14.96
C VAL A 160 3.53 -13.55 13.94
N THR A 161 3.20 -12.69 13.00
CA THR A 161 4.18 -12.36 11.99
C THR A 161 5.21 -11.33 12.46
N LEU A 162 4.82 -10.35 13.28
CA LEU A 162 5.77 -9.48 13.98
C LEU A 162 6.80 -10.32 14.74
N PHE A 163 6.34 -11.37 15.42
CA PHE A 163 7.23 -12.30 16.10
C PHE A 163 8.22 -12.99 15.16
N ILE A 164 7.74 -13.50 14.02
CA ILE A 164 8.59 -14.15 13.02
C ILE A 164 9.61 -13.16 12.46
N CYS A 165 9.22 -11.92 12.17
CA CYS A 165 10.12 -10.87 11.71
C CYS A 165 11.22 -10.59 12.74
N PHE A 166 10.89 -10.43 14.02
CA PHE A 166 11.88 -10.20 15.09
C PHE A 166 12.80 -11.40 15.30
N LEU A 167 12.24 -12.61 15.32
CA LEU A 167 13.03 -13.84 15.37
C LEU A 167 14.03 -13.90 14.20
N THR A 168 13.58 -13.55 13.00
CA THR A 168 14.41 -13.53 11.80
C THR A 168 15.50 -12.47 11.91
N CYS A 169 15.18 -11.23 12.30
CA CYS A 169 16.15 -10.14 12.52
C CYS A 169 17.19 -10.49 13.60
N TYR A 170 16.78 -11.11 14.71
CA TYR A 170 17.66 -11.55 15.78
C TYR A 170 18.61 -12.66 15.31
N THR A 171 18.08 -13.63 14.57
CA THR A 171 18.85 -14.73 13.99
C THR A 171 19.81 -14.24 12.92
N PHE A 172 19.37 -13.29 12.09
CA PHE A 172 20.18 -12.64 11.09
C PHE A 172 21.37 -11.91 11.72
N THR A 173 21.11 -11.11 12.76
CA THR A 173 22.18 -10.45 13.52
C THR A 173 23.16 -11.45 14.12
N SER A 174 22.65 -12.53 14.72
CA SER A 174 23.47 -13.59 15.33
C SER A 174 24.33 -14.33 14.30
N PHE A 175 23.81 -14.53 13.08
CA PHE A 175 24.54 -15.12 11.96
C PHE A 175 25.68 -14.23 11.49
N ILE A 176 25.43 -12.94 11.29
CA ILE A 176 26.47 -11.97 10.92
C ILE A 176 27.57 -11.90 11.98
N ILE A 177 27.21 -11.81 13.26
CA ILE A 177 28.18 -11.76 14.37
C ILE A 177 29.03 -13.05 14.42
N SER A 178 28.46 -14.20 14.07
CA SER A 178 29.19 -15.47 14.02
C SER A 178 30.29 -15.47 12.94
N GLY A 179 30.08 -14.76 11.83
CA GLY A 179 31.04 -14.56 10.74
C GLY A 179 32.03 -13.41 10.95
N SER A 180 31.69 -12.45 11.81
CA SER A 180 32.45 -11.23 12.05
C SER A 180 33.36 -11.30 13.28
N GLY A 181 34.50 -10.60 13.21
CA GLY A 181 35.52 -10.65 14.27
C GLY A 181 35.56 -9.41 15.17
N THR A 182 35.00 -8.27 14.74
CA THR A 182 34.84 -7.06 15.57
C THR A 182 33.39 -6.55 15.58
N VAL A 183 33.08 -5.67 16.55
CA VAL A 183 31.75 -5.04 16.67
C VAL A 183 31.46 -4.17 15.43
N LEU A 184 32.42 -3.33 15.02
CA LEU A 184 32.25 -2.42 13.88
C LEU A 184 31.98 -3.18 12.58
N ASP A 185 32.75 -4.23 12.28
CA ASP A 185 32.53 -5.04 11.07
C ASP A 185 31.16 -5.71 11.09
N SER A 186 30.72 -6.18 12.26
CA SER A 186 29.39 -6.78 12.42
C SER A 186 28.28 -5.75 12.20
N MET A 187 28.42 -4.54 12.75
CA MET A 187 27.41 -3.49 12.60
C MET A 187 27.26 -3.06 11.15
N ILE A 188 28.38 -2.80 10.46
CA ILE A 188 28.37 -2.45 9.03
C ILE A 188 27.76 -3.59 8.22
N SER A 189 28.14 -4.84 8.51
CA SER A 189 27.61 -6.00 7.80
C SER A 189 26.11 -6.18 7.99
N VAL A 190 25.59 -5.98 9.21
CA VAL A 190 24.14 -6.06 9.48
C VAL A 190 23.39 -5.00 8.67
N ILE A 191 23.89 -3.77 8.64
CA ILE A 191 23.26 -2.67 7.88
C ILE A 191 23.32 -2.96 6.37
N VAL A 192 24.50 -3.30 5.85
CA VAL A 192 24.71 -3.53 4.41
C VAL A 192 23.88 -4.71 3.92
N PHE A 193 23.95 -5.88 4.57
CA PHE A 193 23.15 -7.04 4.16
C PHE A 193 21.66 -6.84 4.40
N GLY A 194 21.29 -6.13 5.48
CA GLY A 194 19.90 -5.84 5.79
C GLY A 194 19.24 -4.95 4.74
N ALA A 195 19.97 -3.94 4.27
CA ALA A 195 19.52 -3.03 3.22
C ALA A 195 19.69 -3.59 1.80
N ALA A 196 20.63 -4.52 1.58
CA ALA A 196 20.96 -5.03 0.25
C ALA A 196 19.75 -5.61 -0.50
N GLY A 197 18.93 -6.44 0.17
CA GLY A 197 17.73 -7.03 -0.45
C GLY A 197 16.76 -5.97 -0.98
N THR A 198 16.40 -5.00 -0.13
CA THR A 198 15.52 -3.88 -0.50
C THR A 198 16.14 -3.00 -1.56
N GLY A 199 17.43 -2.68 -1.42
CA GLY A 199 18.15 -1.83 -2.37
C GLY A 199 18.21 -2.46 -3.76
N PHE A 200 18.52 -3.76 -3.84
CA PHE A 200 18.52 -4.49 -5.12
C PHE A 200 17.14 -4.50 -5.77
N TYR A 201 16.08 -4.69 -4.98
CA TYR A 201 14.72 -4.71 -5.51
C TYR A 201 14.24 -3.35 -5.99
N ALA A 202 14.43 -2.32 -5.16
CA ALA A 202 14.08 -0.94 -5.51
C ALA A 202 14.76 -0.53 -6.83
N ILE A 203 15.99 -1.01 -7.04
CA ILE A 203 16.75 -0.72 -8.26
C ILE A 203 16.30 -1.57 -9.42
N TYR A 204 16.02 -2.84 -9.21
CA TYR A 204 15.38 -3.64 -10.25
C TYR A 204 14.11 -2.95 -10.75
N GLN A 205 13.24 -2.51 -9.83
CA GLN A 205 12.03 -1.80 -10.19
C GLN A 205 12.31 -0.48 -10.90
N TYR A 206 13.24 0.30 -10.36
CA TYR A 206 13.64 1.55 -10.96
C TYR A 206 14.24 1.37 -12.37
N LEU A 207 15.06 0.34 -12.59
CA LEU A 207 15.61 0.03 -13.92
C LEU A 207 14.48 -0.41 -14.85
N MET A 208 13.58 -1.28 -14.40
CA MET A 208 12.48 -1.72 -15.25
C MET A 208 11.58 -0.55 -15.65
N SER A 209 11.20 0.34 -14.72
CA SER A 209 10.39 1.52 -15.03
C SER A 209 11.14 2.57 -15.86
N ALA A 210 12.47 2.68 -15.69
CA ALA A 210 13.30 3.62 -16.44
C ALA A 210 13.53 3.23 -17.91
N PHE A 211 13.39 1.94 -18.23
CA PHE A 211 13.67 1.42 -19.57
C PHE A 211 12.42 0.93 -20.31
N PHE A 212 11.37 0.58 -19.58
CA PHE A 212 10.17 -0.03 -20.15
C PHE A 212 8.91 0.58 -19.57
N PHE A 213 8.05 1.00 -20.48
CA PHE A 213 6.69 1.35 -20.16
C PHE A 213 5.81 0.09 -20.05
N GLY A 214 4.84 0.08 -19.14
CA GLY A 214 3.94 -1.06 -18.94
C GLY A 214 4.41 -2.12 -17.94
N VAL A 215 5.49 -1.88 -17.20
CA VAL A 215 6.04 -2.83 -16.23
C VAL A 215 5.16 -2.89 -15.00
N TYR A 216 4.68 -4.10 -14.68
CA TYR A 216 4.09 -4.35 -13.38
C TYR A 216 5.16 -4.55 -12.30
N SER A 217 5.08 -3.76 -11.24
CA SER A 217 5.89 -3.91 -10.04
C SER A 217 5.07 -4.59 -8.95
N ASP A 218 5.37 -5.86 -8.68
CA ASP A 218 4.82 -6.53 -7.50
C ASP A 218 5.53 -6.03 -6.24
N VAL A 219 5.04 -4.97 -5.61
CA VAL A 219 5.66 -4.39 -4.40
C VAL A 219 5.92 -5.46 -3.32
N TYR A 220 5.12 -6.53 -3.29
CA TYR A 220 5.25 -7.64 -2.35
C TYR A 220 6.47 -8.55 -2.59
N PHE A 221 7.05 -8.61 -3.80
CA PHE A 221 8.24 -9.44 -4.04
C PHE A 221 9.42 -9.02 -3.15
N ASN A 222 9.51 -7.73 -2.80
CA ASN A 222 10.52 -7.21 -1.87
C ASN A 222 10.50 -7.93 -0.52
N SER A 223 9.32 -8.37 -0.08
CA SER A 223 9.12 -9.06 1.20
C SER A 223 9.89 -10.38 1.32
N TYR A 224 10.31 -10.98 0.20
CA TYR A 224 11.05 -12.24 0.19
C TYR A 224 12.57 -12.05 0.24
N LEU A 225 13.08 -10.83 0.05
CA LEU A 225 14.51 -10.57 -0.17
C LEU A 225 15.27 -10.21 1.10
N THR A 226 14.63 -9.54 2.06
CA THR A 226 15.26 -9.19 3.34
C THR A 226 14.24 -9.17 4.47
N PRO A 227 14.63 -9.66 5.67
CA PRO A 227 13.71 -9.70 6.80
C PRO A 227 13.24 -8.30 7.21
N TYR A 228 14.02 -7.27 6.86
CA TYR A 228 13.69 -5.87 7.09
C TYR A 228 12.66 -5.31 6.10
N ALA A 229 12.64 -5.78 4.83
CA ALA A 229 11.63 -5.40 3.84
C ALA A 229 10.32 -6.17 4.02
N SER A 230 10.40 -7.42 4.46
CA SER A 230 9.21 -8.24 4.78
C SER A 230 8.31 -7.59 5.82
N ALA A 231 8.89 -6.73 6.64
CA ALA A 231 8.20 -6.03 7.68
C ALA A 231 7.60 -4.68 7.23
N VAL A 232 8.14 -4.03 6.21
CA VAL A 232 7.45 -2.85 5.63
C VAL A 232 6.08 -3.26 5.05
N ASN A 233 5.95 -4.52 4.62
CA ASN A 233 4.70 -5.13 4.15
C ASN A 233 3.77 -5.63 5.29
N LEU A 234 4.08 -5.34 6.57
CA LEU A 234 3.20 -5.65 7.72
C LEU A 234 1.81 -5.01 7.63
N ILE A 235 1.67 -3.99 6.79
CA ILE A 235 0.52 -3.11 6.62
C ILE A 235 -0.55 -3.75 5.71
N MET A 236 -0.21 -4.78 4.94
CA MET A 236 -1.06 -5.35 3.89
C MET A 236 -1.30 -6.88 4.11
N PRO A 237 -2.43 -7.44 3.66
CA PRO A 237 -2.82 -8.82 3.93
C PRO A 237 -1.74 -9.82 3.48
N ARG A 238 -1.34 -10.72 4.39
CA ARG A 238 -0.25 -11.69 4.12
C ARG A 238 -0.70 -12.99 3.51
N ASP A 239 0.20 -13.49 2.68
CA ASP A 239 0.28 -14.87 2.21
C ASP A 239 1.09 -15.77 3.16
N ILE A 240 0.50 -16.90 3.55
CA ILE A 240 1.14 -17.99 4.32
C ILE A 240 2.51 -18.42 3.75
N PRO A 241 2.70 -18.50 2.41
CA PRO A 241 4.02 -18.76 1.80
C PRO A 241 5.17 -17.87 2.28
N ASN A 242 4.94 -16.57 2.49
CA ASN A 242 5.98 -15.65 2.95
C ASN A 242 6.45 -15.98 4.38
N LEU A 243 5.52 -16.38 5.25
CA LEU A 243 5.84 -16.83 6.61
C LEU A 243 6.69 -18.09 6.59
N ILE A 244 6.30 -19.07 5.78
CA ILE A 244 7.02 -20.34 5.64
C ILE A 244 8.43 -20.08 5.12
N TRP A 245 8.58 -19.21 4.11
CA TRP A 245 9.86 -18.79 3.57
C TRP A 245 10.80 -18.25 4.66
N TRP A 246 10.33 -17.31 5.49
CA TRP A 246 11.16 -16.74 6.54
C TRP A 246 11.47 -17.69 7.69
N LEU A 247 10.57 -18.63 7.99
CA LEU A 247 10.86 -19.72 8.93
C LEU A 247 12.00 -20.62 8.41
N VAL A 248 11.96 -20.99 7.13
CA VAL A 248 13.02 -21.78 6.49
C VAL A 248 14.35 -21.03 6.47
N ILE A 249 14.35 -19.75 6.06
CA ILE A 249 15.55 -18.92 6.07
C ILE A 249 16.10 -18.75 7.49
N THR A 250 15.25 -18.48 8.48
CA THR A 250 15.65 -18.40 9.89
C THR A 250 16.30 -19.70 10.36
N ALA A 251 15.71 -20.85 10.07
CA ALA A 251 16.26 -22.15 10.43
C ALA A 251 17.64 -22.39 9.76
N ALA A 252 17.78 -22.03 8.48
CA ALA A 252 19.04 -22.13 7.75
C ALA A 252 20.13 -21.21 8.34
N MET A 253 19.77 -19.97 8.68
CA MET A 253 20.68 -19.00 9.30
C MET A 253 21.09 -19.42 10.72
N PHE A 254 20.16 -19.98 11.50
CA PHE A 254 20.47 -20.53 12.81
C PHE A 254 21.43 -21.71 12.70
N ALA A 255 21.16 -22.67 11.81
CA ALA A 255 22.06 -23.79 11.54
C ALA A 255 23.44 -23.30 11.08
N GLY A 256 23.48 -22.32 10.18
CA GLY A 256 24.71 -21.65 9.75
C GLY A 256 25.48 -21.02 10.90
N SER A 257 24.79 -20.33 11.82
CA SER A 257 25.39 -19.73 13.02
C SER A 257 26.00 -20.78 13.96
N VAL A 258 25.32 -21.91 14.14
CA VAL A 258 25.84 -23.04 14.93
C VAL A 258 27.06 -23.67 14.26
N ILE A 259 27.07 -23.82 12.93
CA ILE A 259 28.22 -24.36 12.19
C ILE A 259 29.41 -23.40 12.27
N LEU A 260 29.19 -22.09 12.04
CA LEU A 260 30.22 -21.06 12.10
C LEU A 260 30.80 -20.92 13.51
N SER A 261 29.97 -20.99 14.55
CA SER A 261 30.44 -20.93 15.95
C SER A 261 31.26 -22.17 16.35
N ARG A 262 30.94 -23.36 15.82
CA ARG A 262 31.74 -24.58 15.99
C ARG A 262 33.13 -24.47 15.36
N ARG A 263 33.21 -23.90 14.15
CA ARG A 263 34.45 -23.81 13.35
C ARG A 263 35.30 -22.57 13.66
N ARG A 264 34.77 -21.59 14.39
CA ARG A 264 35.47 -20.35 14.73
C ARG A 264 36.68 -20.65 15.60
N LYS A 265 37.89 -20.29 15.12
CA LYS A 265 39.11 -20.30 15.94
C LYS A 265 39.09 -19.11 16.92
N PRO A 266 39.41 -19.31 18.22
CA PRO A 266 39.34 -18.23 19.22
C PRO A 266 40.34 -17.09 18.96
N GLU A 267 41.48 -17.41 18.34
CA GLU A 267 42.52 -16.45 17.95
C GLU A 267 42.04 -15.35 16.99
N LYS A 268 40.96 -15.61 16.24
CA LYS A 268 40.41 -14.68 15.25
C LYS A 268 39.50 -13.61 15.85
N SER A 269 39.22 -13.65 17.16
CA SER A 269 38.49 -12.58 17.83
C SER A 269 39.29 -11.27 17.83
N GLY A 270 38.66 -10.18 17.42
CA GLY A 270 39.31 -8.87 17.25
C GLY A 270 40.02 -8.68 15.90
N THR A 271 39.94 -9.66 14.98
CA THR A 271 40.39 -9.47 13.59
C THR A 271 39.21 -9.06 12.69
N PRO A 272 39.42 -8.31 11.60
CA PRO A 272 38.32 -7.69 10.85
C PRO A 272 37.32 -8.70 10.24
N HIS A 273 37.77 -9.90 9.88
CA HIS A 273 36.89 -10.98 9.44
C HIS A 273 37.41 -12.35 9.86
N VAL A 274 36.52 -13.20 10.42
CA VAL A 274 36.88 -14.55 10.83
C VAL A 274 37.12 -15.44 9.61
N TYR A 275 36.34 -15.24 8.54
CA TYR A 275 36.40 -16.03 7.31
C TYR A 275 36.69 -15.14 6.10
N ARG A 276 37.67 -15.53 5.27
CA ARG A 276 38.11 -14.74 4.09
C ARG A 276 36.98 -14.56 3.07
N GLY A 277 36.21 -15.62 2.79
CA GLY A 277 35.07 -15.56 1.86
C GLY A 277 33.99 -14.59 2.33
N PHE A 278 33.69 -14.58 3.64
CA PHE A 278 32.70 -13.67 4.22
C PHE A 278 33.11 -12.19 4.06
N GLY A 279 34.39 -11.87 4.28
CA GLY A 279 34.90 -10.52 4.07
C GLY A 279 34.96 -10.08 2.59
N ILE A 280 35.16 -11.02 1.65
CA ILE A 280 35.05 -10.72 0.20
C ILE A 280 33.60 -10.45 -0.18
N LEU A 281 32.67 -11.26 0.33
CA LEU A 281 31.23 -11.13 0.06
C LEU A 281 30.69 -9.77 0.54
N ILE A 282 30.94 -9.41 1.81
CA ILE A 282 30.47 -8.12 2.35
C ILE A 282 31.02 -6.97 1.53
N LYS A 283 32.32 -7.01 1.20
CA LYS A 283 32.95 -5.95 0.41
C LYS A 283 32.32 -5.77 -0.97
N GLY A 284 32.04 -6.89 -1.65
CA GLY A 284 31.34 -6.87 -2.93
C GLY A 284 29.94 -6.27 -2.81
N ILE A 285 29.18 -6.68 -1.79
CA ILE A 285 27.82 -6.18 -1.55
C ILE A 285 27.85 -4.70 -1.16
N THR A 286 28.77 -4.26 -0.30
CA THR A 286 28.93 -2.85 0.09
C THR A 286 29.23 -1.98 -1.14
N ALA A 287 30.16 -2.41 -2.00
CA ALA A 287 30.47 -1.70 -3.23
C ALA A 287 29.27 -1.66 -4.18
N MET A 288 28.57 -2.79 -4.34
CA MET A 288 27.37 -2.87 -5.18
C MET A 288 26.28 -1.94 -4.66
N VAL A 289 25.86 -2.08 -3.39
CA VAL A 289 24.83 -1.23 -2.76
C VAL A 289 25.22 0.26 -2.81
N GLY A 290 26.48 0.59 -2.53
CA GLY A 290 26.97 1.96 -2.61
C GLY A 290 26.86 2.55 -4.02
N GLY A 291 27.31 1.82 -5.05
CA GLY A 291 27.17 2.25 -6.43
C GLY A 291 25.71 2.37 -6.84
N LEU A 292 24.90 1.40 -6.46
CA LEU A 292 23.49 1.35 -6.72
C LEU A 292 22.74 2.56 -6.16
N VAL A 293 22.98 2.92 -4.89
CA VAL A 293 22.47 4.16 -4.28
C VAL A 293 22.97 5.39 -5.03
N GLY A 294 24.27 5.47 -5.32
CA GLY A 294 24.85 6.59 -6.06
C GLY A 294 24.31 6.75 -7.48
N GLY A 295 24.01 5.64 -8.15
CA GLY A 295 23.40 5.60 -9.48
C GLY A 295 21.98 6.18 -9.46
N ILE A 296 21.16 5.79 -8.49
CA ILE A 296 19.83 6.40 -8.29
C ILE A 296 19.97 7.88 -7.97
N MET A 297 20.84 8.26 -7.02
CA MET A 297 21.05 9.66 -6.64
C MET A 297 21.46 10.50 -7.85
N MET A 298 22.43 10.04 -8.64
CA MET A 298 22.90 10.77 -9.81
C MET A 298 21.80 10.90 -10.87
N ARG A 299 20.98 9.88 -11.08
CA ARG A 299 19.84 10.00 -11.99
C ARG A 299 18.74 10.92 -11.44
N GLY A 300 18.55 10.99 -10.13
CA GLY A 300 17.70 11.99 -9.49
C GLY A 300 18.18 13.43 -9.73
N VAL A 301 19.51 13.66 -9.72
CA VAL A 301 20.10 14.96 -10.08
C VAL A 301 19.85 15.29 -11.57
N PHE A 302 19.94 14.28 -12.44
CA PHE A 302 19.67 14.39 -13.87
C PHE A 302 18.27 13.88 -14.22
N TYR A 303 17.24 14.25 -13.45
CA TYR A 303 15.89 13.69 -13.57
C TYR A 303 15.30 13.78 -14.99
N TYR A 304 15.52 14.91 -15.67
CA TYR A 304 15.03 15.14 -17.03
C TYR A 304 15.84 14.41 -18.12
N ASP A 305 17.04 13.89 -17.81
CA ASP A 305 17.83 13.11 -18.77
C ASP A 305 17.48 11.62 -18.65
N LYS A 306 16.67 11.13 -19.59
CA LYS A 306 16.22 9.73 -19.63
C LYS A 306 17.33 8.73 -19.98
N ARG A 307 18.53 9.18 -20.39
CA ARG A 307 19.66 8.32 -20.77
C ARG A 307 20.26 7.58 -19.58
N VAL A 308 20.99 6.51 -19.87
CA VAL A 308 21.54 5.58 -18.86
C VAL A 308 22.83 6.06 -18.21
N TRP A 309 23.49 7.07 -18.80
CA TRP A 309 24.81 7.50 -18.36
C TRP A 309 24.86 8.09 -16.93
N PRO A 310 23.84 8.80 -16.39
CA PRO A 310 23.87 9.29 -15.01
C PRO A 310 23.89 8.14 -14.02
N LEU A 311 23.13 7.09 -14.29
CA LEU A 311 23.12 5.86 -13.49
C LEU A 311 24.50 5.21 -13.50
N ILE A 312 25.13 5.05 -14.67
CA ILE A 312 26.46 4.46 -14.80
C ILE A 312 27.50 5.31 -14.06
N LEU A 313 27.48 6.63 -14.23
CA LEU A 313 28.41 7.53 -13.58
C LEU A 313 28.26 7.50 -12.06
N GLY A 314 27.03 7.60 -11.55
CA GLY A 314 26.73 7.50 -10.13
C GLY A 314 27.15 6.13 -9.57
N PHE A 315 26.89 5.06 -10.30
CA PHE A 315 27.35 3.73 -9.90
C PHE A 315 28.86 3.66 -9.77
N MET A 316 29.61 4.12 -10.77
CA MET A 316 31.07 4.04 -10.78
C MET A 316 31.70 4.87 -9.65
N ILE A 317 31.22 6.09 -9.41
CA ILE A 317 31.77 6.97 -8.37
C ILE A 317 31.47 6.41 -6.98
N PHE A 318 30.21 6.08 -6.69
CA PHE A 318 29.82 5.70 -5.35
C PHE A 318 30.17 4.24 -5.01
N SER A 319 30.24 3.33 -5.98
CA SER A 319 30.75 1.97 -5.73
C SER A 319 32.24 1.99 -5.41
N ALA A 320 33.03 2.79 -6.14
CA ALA A 320 34.45 2.98 -5.84
C ALA A 320 34.66 3.59 -4.45
N LEU A 321 33.87 4.61 -4.10
CA LEU A 321 33.92 5.26 -2.79
C LEU A 321 33.53 4.29 -1.67
N ALA A 322 32.42 3.57 -1.82
CA ALA A 322 31.95 2.59 -0.84
C ALA A 322 32.96 1.44 -0.66
N PHE A 323 33.55 0.94 -1.75
CA PHE A 323 34.62 -0.05 -1.72
C PHE A 323 35.84 0.47 -0.96
N ALA A 324 36.30 1.69 -1.27
CA ALA A 324 37.48 2.28 -0.65
C ALA A 324 37.26 2.55 0.85
N ILE A 325 36.14 3.17 1.22
CA ILE A 325 35.79 3.44 2.62
C ILE A 325 35.71 2.12 3.40
N PHE A 326 34.97 1.14 2.88
CA PHE A 326 34.83 -0.15 3.54
C PHE A 326 36.17 -0.86 3.71
N GLU A 327 37.00 -0.86 2.67
CA GLU A 327 38.35 -1.43 2.74
C GLU A 327 39.18 -0.75 3.83
N VAL A 328 39.25 0.58 3.84
CA VAL A 328 40.06 1.33 4.81
C VAL A 328 39.63 1.04 6.25
N ILE A 329 38.32 0.96 6.51
CA ILE A 329 37.77 0.62 7.84
C ILE A 329 38.20 -0.79 8.25
N VAL A 330 38.00 -1.76 7.36
CA VAL A 330 38.24 -3.18 7.65
C VAL A 330 39.74 -3.48 7.76
N SER A 331 40.56 -3.03 6.82
CA SER A 331 42.01 -3.28 6.86
C SER A 331 42.78 -2.33 7.77
N ARG A 332 42.09 -1.38 8.41
CA ARG A 332 42.69 -0.31 9.24
C ARG A 332 43.79 0.44 8.48
N GLY A 333 43.49 0.83 7.24
CA GLY A 333 44.40 1.56 6.35
C GLY A 333 44.42 1.04 4.92
N PHE A 334 45.16 1.71 4.03
CA PHE A 334 45.10 1.51 2.57
C PHE A 334 45.88 0.30 2.01
N LYS A 335 46.64 -0.42 2.85
CA LYS A 335 47.64 -1.41 2.39
C LYS A 335 47.05 -2.57 1.57
N SER A 336 45.78 -2.93 1.75
CA SER A 336 45.15 -4.05 1.03
C SER A 336 44.21 -3.63 -0.09
N MET A 337 44.09 -2.33 -0.39
CA MET A 337 43.19 -1.80 -1.41
C MET A 337 43.49 -2.38 -2.80
N LEU A 338 44.75 -2.31 -3.25
CA LEU A 338 45.17 -2.83 -4.55
C LEU A 338 45.01 -4.36 -4.64
N ARG A 339 45.28 -5.09 -3.56
CA ARG A 339 45.14 -6.55 -3.51
C ARG A 339 43.68 -7.00 -3.67
N ASN A 340 42.73 -6.17 -3.21
CA ASN A 340 41.31 -6.47 -3.25
C ASN A 340 40.59 -5.82 -4.45
N LEU A 341 41.30 -5.05 -5.28
CA LEU A 341 40.76 -4.43 -6.48
C LEU A 341 40.08 -5.40 -7.47
N PRO A 342 40.52 -6.67 -7.62
CA PRO A 342 39.78 -7.65 -8.43
C PRO A 342 38.34 -7.87 -7.96
N VAL A 343 38.06 -7.76 -6.65
CA VAL A 343 36.69 -7.86 -6.11
C VAL A 343 35.83 -6.71 -6.62
N TYR A 344 36.38 -5.50 -6.67
CA TYR A 344 35.71 -4.34 -7.24
C TYR A 344 35.48 -4.51 -8.75
N GLY A 345 36.48 -5.02 -9.48
CA GLY A 345 36.34 -5.34 -10.90
C GLY A 345 35.21 -6.33 -11.18
N ILE A 346 35.03 -7.35 -10.34
CA ILE A 346 33.88 -8.28 -10.43
C ILE A 346 32.55 -7.55 -10.22
N VAL A 347 32.46 -6.66 -9.21
CA VAL A 347 31.24 -5.89 -8.94
C VAL A 347 30.84 -5.03 -10.14
N VAL A 348 31.81 -4.30 -10.72
CA VAL A 348 31.58 -3.50 -11.92
C VAL A 348 31.18 -4.39 -13.10
N GLY A 349 31.87 -5.52 -13.30
CA GLY A 349 31.54 -6.48 -14.35
C GLY A 349 30.11 -7.04 -14.23
N VAL A 350 29.68 -7.38 -13.01
CA VAL A 350 28.30 -7.85 -12.73
C VAL A 350 27.29 -6.75 -13.04
N PHE A 351 27.55 -5.49 -12.64
CA PHE A 351 26.67 -4.38 -12.94
C PHE A 351 26.49 -4.18 -14.46
N PHE A 352 27.58 -4.16 -15.23
CA PHE A 352 27.48 -4.06 -16.69
C PHE A 352 26.81 -5.28 -17.32
N ALA A 353 27.06 -6.49 -16.81
CA ALA A 353 26.38 -7.70 -17.28
C ALA A 353 24.86 -7.62 -17.04
N VAL A 354 24.42 -7.08 -15.90
CA VAL A 354 22.99 -6.83 -15.62
C VAL A 354 22.43 -5.80 -16.60
N LEU A 355 23.09 -4.66 -16.82
CA LEU A 355 22.62 -3.64 -17.77
C LEU A 355 22.51 -4.19 -19.20
N LEU A 356 23.51 -4.95 -19.66
CA LEU A 356 23.50 -5.59 -20.98
C LEU A 356 22.40 -6.66 -21.07
N GLY A 357 22.23 -7.47 -20.02
CA GLY A 357 21.18 -8.46 -19.90
C GLY A 357 19.80 -7.82 -20.03
N VAL A 358 19.57 -6.71 -19.31
CA VAL A 358 18.32 -5.95 -19.43
C VAL A 358 18.09 -5.53 -20.87
N GLY A 359 19.07 -4.97 -21.58
CA GLY A 359 18.89 -4.57 -22.99
C GLY A 359 18.59 -5.74 -23.96
N ILE A 360 19.19 -6.90 -23.75
CA ILE A 360 19.02 -8.07 -24.63
C ILE A 360 17.68 -8.78 -24.37
N PHE A 361 17.35 -9.06 -23.11
CA PHE A 361 16.21 -9.89 -22.74
C PHE A 361 14.86 -9.19 -22.83
N THR A 362 14.86 -7.86 -22.97
CA THR A 362 13.64 -7.03 -22.97
C THR A 362 13.29 -6.48 -24.34
N LYS A 363 14.05 -6.86 -25.38
CA LYS A 363 13.74 -6.45 -26.75
C LYS A 363 12.32 -6.90 -27.13
N GLY A 364 11.46 -5.93 -27.44
CA GLY A 364 10.04 -6.17 -27.76
C GLY A 364 9.11 -6.30 -26.54
N TYR A 365 9.59 -6.03 -25.32
CA TYR A 365 8.76 -6.13 -24.12
C TYR A 365 7.52 -5.23 -24.17
N GLU A 366 7.68 -3.96 -24.58
CA GLU A 366 6.61 -2.95 -24.64
C GLU A 366 5.55 -3.26 -25.71
N THR A 367 5.91 -4.02 -26.76
CA THR A 367 5.06 -4.25 -27.93
C THR A 367 4.48 -5.67 -28.01
N ARG A 368 4.79 -6.51 -27.02
CA ARG A 368 4.39 -7.91 -26.97
C ARG A 368 2.95 -8.04 -26.47
N LEU A 369 2.09 -8.69 -27.24
CA LEU A 369 0.77 -9.16 -26.82
C LEU A 369 0.80 -10.69 -26.63
N PRO A 370 0.03 -11.27 -25.69
CA PRO A 370 -0.17 -12.71 -25.63
C PRO A 370 -0.95 -13.21 -26.85
N ASP A 371 -0.79 -14.49 -27.19
CA ASP A 371 -1.57 -15.15 -28.25
C ASP A 371 -3.02 -15.35 -27.76
N PRO A 372 -4.05 -14.78 -28.43
CA PRO A 372 -5.45 -14.86 -28.00
C PRO A 372 -5.92 -16.29 -27.74
N ASN A 373 -5.45 -17.25 -28.54
CA ASN A 373 -5.88 -18.65 -28.44
C ASN A 373 -5.32 -19.37 -27.19
N LYS A 374 -4.29 -18.80 -26.55
CA LYS A 374 -3.63 -19.35 -25.36
C LYS A 374 -4.13 -18.73 -24.06
N ILE A 375 -4.99 -17.72 -24.11
CA ILE A 375 -5.59 -17.09 -22.94
C ILE A 375 -6.67 -18.03 -22.37
N SER A 376 -6.65 -18.24 -21.05
CA SER A 376 -7.70 -18.97 -20.32
C SER A 376 -8.63 -18.03 -19.54
N SER A 377 -8.08 -16.96 -18.98
CA SER A 377 -8.82 -15.91 -18.27
C SER A 377 -7.96 -14.65 -18.18
N VAL A 378 -8.58 -13.50 -17.89
CA VAL A 378 -7.87 -12.23 -17.69
C VAL A 378 -8.27 -11.60 -16.36
N GLU A 379 -7.29 -11.19 -15.58
CA GLU A 379 -7.47 -10.40 -14.36
C GLU A 379 -7.25 -8.93 -14.74
N PHE A 380 -8.26 -8.09 -14.52
CA PHE A 380 -8.28 -6.68 -14.88
C PHE A 380 -8.75 -5.84 -13.68
N ASP A 381 -8.08 -4.72 -13.46
CA ASP A 381 -8.41 -3.75 -12.42
C ASP A 381 -8.99 -2.51 -13.11
N ASP A 382 -10.22 -2.18 -12.73
CA ASP A 382 -10.98 -1.05 -13.29
C ASP A 382 -11.20 0.08 -12.27
N SER A 383 -10.45 0.05 -11.16
CA SER A 383 -10.63 1.04 -10.11
C SER A 383 -9.77 2.27 -10.27
N TYR A 384 -10.44 3.41 -10.15
CA TYR A 384 -9.85 4.74 -10.03
C TYR A 384 -9.06 4.94 -8.72
N ASP A 385 -9.24 4.05 -7.74
CA ASP A 385 -8.53 4.08 -6.45
C ASP A 385 -7.50 2.96 -6.35
N PHE A 386 -6.29 3.34 -5.91
CA PHE A 386 -5.22 2.40 -5.59
C PHE A 386 -5.70 1.34 -4.57
N GLY A 387 -6.02 0.13 -5.05
CA GLY A 387 -6.19 -1.04 -4.18
C GLY A 387 -7.53 -1.77 -4.22
N SER A 388 -8.40 -1.54 -5.21
CA SER A 388 -9.64 -2.31 -5.31
C SER A 388 -9.43 -3.78 -5.75
N ASP A 389 -10.51 -4.56 -5.59
CA ASP A 389 -10.58 -5.98 -5.91
C ASP A 389 -10.37 -6.25 -7.40
N ARG A 390 -9.20 -6.85 -7.72
CA ARG A 390 -8.88 -7.31 -9.07
C ARG A 390 -9.84 -8.39 -9.51
N THR A 391 -10.53 -8.14 -10.61
CA THR A 391 -11.56 -9.04 -11.11
C THR A 391 -11.00 -9.99 -12.16
N THR A 392 -11.30 -11.28 -12.05
CA THR A 392 -10.95 -12.29 -13.07
C THR A 392 -12.14 -12.58 -13.99
N TYR A 393 -11.96 -12.31 -15.28
CA TYR A 393 -12.93 -12.53 -16.35
C TYR A 393 -12.69 -13.86 -17.09
N LYS A 394 -13.73 -14.68 -17.07
CA LYS A 394 -13.99 -15.99 -17.69
C LYS A 394 -14.39 -15.95 -19.15
N ASP A 395 -15.29 -15.02 -19.44
CA ASP A 395 -16.09 -15.04 -20.65
C ASP A 395 -15.30 -14.56 -21.88
N PRO A 396 -15.55 -15.14 -23.07
CA PRO A 396 -14.81 -14.77 -24.28
C PRO A 396 -14.95 -13.29 -24.67
N GLU A 397 -16.07 -12.64 -24.36
CA GLU A 397 -16.35 -11.27 -24.77
C GLU A 397 -15.59 -10.25 -23.91
N SER A 398 -15.58 -10.41 -22.58
CA SER A 398 -14.75 -9.64 -21.65
C SER A 398 -13.26 -9.87 -21.89
N ILE A 399 -12.85 -11.13 -22.15
CA ILE A 399 -11.46 -11.42 -22.50
C ILE A 399 -11.06 -10.65 -23.76
N GLN A 400 -11.94 -10.60 -24.77
CA GLN A 400 -11.69 -9.87 -26.01
C GLN A 400 -11.68 -8.36 -25.78
N ALA A 401 -12.59 -7.81 -24.97
CA ALA A 401 -12.62 -6.40 -24.62
C ALA A 401 -11.31 -5.95 -23.94
N VAL A 402 -10.85 -6.66 -22.91
CA VAL A 402 -9.57 -6.36 -22.24
C VAL A 402 -8.37 -6.57 -23.17
N TYR A 403 -8.43 -7.56 -24.07
CA TYR A 403 -7.40 -7.75 -25.08
C TYR A 403 -7.32 -6.56 -26.06
N ASP A 404 -8.47 -6.04 -26.50
CA ASP A 404 -8.53 -4.89 -27.40
C ASP A 404 -8.06 -3.60 -26.72
N MET A 405 -8.35 -3.39 -25.42
CA MET A 405 -7.75 -2.31 -24.63
C MET A 405 -6.23 -2.38 -24.67
N HIS A 406 -5.66 -3.54 -24.33
CA HIS A 406 -4.21 -3.73 -24.30
C HIS A 406 -3.60 -3.54 -25.69
N LYS A 407 -4.29 -3.98 -26.75
CA LYS A 407 -3.88 -3.75 -28.13
C LYS A 407 -3.85 -2.26 -28.47
N ASN A 408 -4.89 -1.50 -28.11
CA ASN A 408 -4.94 -0.04 -28.32
C ASN A 408 -3.79 0.67 -27.59
N ILE A 409 -3.51 0.28 -26.35
CA ILE A 409 -2.37 0.78 -25.57
C ILE A 409 -1.05 0.52 -26.30
N VAL A 410 -0.82 -0.71 -26.76
CA VAL A 410 0.40 -1.09 -27.50
C VAL A 410 0.52 -0.31 -28.80
N GLU A 411 -0.58 -0.07 -29.52
CA GLU A 411 -0.57 0.74 -30.74
C GLU A 411 -0.28 2.22 -30.45
N ALA A 412 -0.83 2.78 -29.37
CA ALA A 412 -0.52 4.13 -28.92
C ALA A 412 0.98 4.27 -28.59
N ILE A 413 1.55 3.31 -27.85
CA ILE A 413 2.98 3.27 -27.52
C ILE A 413 3.84 3.23 -28.79
N LYS A 414 3.49 2.39 -29.77
CA LYS A 414 4.21 2.31 -31.05
C LYS A 414 4.18 3.66 -31.79
N LYS A 415 3.03 4.33 -31.82
CA LYS A 415 2.89 5.66 -32.46
C LYS A 415 3.70 6.74 -31.74
N MET A 416 3.77 6.73 -30.41
CA MET A 416 4.59 7.67 -29.63
C MET A 416 6.08 7.44 -29.88
N ARG A 417 6.54 6.19 -29.75
CA ARG A 417 7.94 5.82 -30.00
C ARG A 417 8.38 6.14 -31.44
N ALA A 418 7.50 5.96 -32.43
CA ALA A 418 7.77 6.32 -33.82
C ALA A 418 7.93 7.83 -34.05
N ARG A 419 7.25 8.66 -33.25
CA ARG A 419 7.38 10.13 -33.24
C ARG A 419 8.61 10.62 -32.46
N GLY A 420 9.24 9.74 -31.68
CA GLY A 420 10.33 10.08 -30.77
C GLY A 420 9.87 10.49 -29.37
N ASP A 421 8.56 10.43 -29.10
CA ASP A 421 7.96 10.77 -27.82
C ASP A 421 8.17 9.62 -26.81
N SER A 422 8.33 9.95 -25.53
CA SER A 422 8.29 8.92 -24.49
C SER A 422 6.84 8.63 -24.08
N PRO A 423 6.41 7.37 -24.01
CA PRO A 423 5.10 7.01 -23.46
C PRO A 423 4.89 7.50 -22.02
N GLU A 424 5.95 7.67 -21.24
CA GLU A 424 5.87 8.25 -19.89
C GLU A 424 5.50 9.74 -19.89
N ASP A 425 5.66 10.44 -21.01
CA ASP A 425 5.25 11.84 -21.12
C ASP A 425 3.75 11.95 -21.44
N SER A 426 3.11 10.84 -21.87
CA SER A 426 1.67 10.80 -22.17
C SER A 426 0.78 10.69 -20.93
N SER A 427 1.34 10.32 -19.77
CA SER A 427 0.67 10.46 -18.47
C SER A 427 0.67 11.89 -17.96
N TYR A 428 1.34 12.80 -18.68
CA TYR A 428 1.33 14.22 -18.39
C TYR A 428 0.57 14.98 -19.47
N VAL A 429 -0.61 15.49 -19.13
CA VAL A 429 -1.36 16.37 -20.03
C VAL A 429 -0.58 17.69 -20.12
N TYR A 430 -0.08 18.02 -21.31
CA TYR A 430 0.61 19.28 -21.57
C TYR A 430 -0.42 20.42 -21.59
N ASN A 431 -0.32 21.34 -20.62
CA ASN A 431 -1.17 22.51 -20.56
C ASN A 431 -0.45 23.74 -21.15
N PRO A 432 -0.76 24.16 -22.39
CA PRO A 432 -0.01 25.18 -23.12
C PRO A 432 0.05 26.59 -22.51
N PRO A 433 -0.92 27.10 -21.72
CA PRO A 433 -0.82 28.45 -21.15
C PRO A 433 0.21 28.55 -20.01
N ASN A 434 0.46 27.47 -19.27
CA ASN A 434 1.16 27.54 -17.99
C ASN A 434 2.45 26.73 -17.88
N ASN A 435 2.79 25.93 -18.89
CA ASN A 435 4.01 25.12 -18.90
C ASN A 435 4.10 24.15 -17.70
N VAL A 436 2.94 23.74 -17.16
CA VAL A 436 2.81 22.78 -16.05
C VAL A 436 2.34 21.44 -16.62
N TYR A 437 3.03 20.37 -16.24
CA TYR A 437 2.67 18.99 -16.57
C TYR A 437 1.78 18.44 -15.45
N ILE A 438 0.51 18.15 -15.73
CA ILE A 438 -0.41 17.55 -14.75
C ILE A 438 -0.45 16.05 -14.93
N TYR A 439 -0.34 15.31 -13.82
CA TYR A 439 -0.51 13.85 -13.76
C TYR A 439 -1.97 13.51 -14.13
N GLY A 440 -2.20 12.99 -15.32
CA GLY A 440 -3.54 12.68 -15.84
C GLY A 440 -3.51 11.43 -16.69
N GLY A 441 -3.80 10.28 -16.08
CA GLY A 441 -3.90 8.99 -16.77
C GLY A 441 -4.25 7.87 -15.79
N ASP A 442 -5.19 7.03 -16.18
CA ASP A 442 -5.72 5.93 -15.37
C ASP A 442 -4.71 4.79 -15.29
N TYR A 443 -4.60 4.17 -14.11
CA TYR A 443 -3.77 2.98 -13.92
C TYR A 443 -4.52 1.75 -14.37
N ILE A 444 -4.03 1.11 -15.43
CA ILE A 444 -4.65 -0.09 -16.00
C ILE A 444 -3.78 -1.30 -15.68
N TYR A 445 -4.28 -2.19 -14.83
CA TYR A 445 -3.66 -3.49 -14.56
C TYR A 445 -4.27 -4.57 -15.43
N ILE A 446 -3.42 -5.36 -16.10
CA ILE A 446 -3.85 -6.49 -16.93
C ILE A 446 -2.97 -7.69 -16.64
N LYS A 447 -3.58 -8.82 -16.28
CA LYS A 447 -2.89 -10.11 -16.12
C LYS A 447 -3.64 -11.21 -16.83
N TYR A 448 -3.03 -11.76 -17.88
CA TYR A 448 -3.55 -12.94 -18.56
C TYR A 448 -3.06 -14.21 -17.87
N HIS A 449 -3.99 -15.10 -17.58
CA HIS A 449 -3.70 -16.48 -17.25
C HIS A 449 -3.68 -17.29 -18.54
N LEU A 450 -2.59 -18.00 -18.81
CA LEU A 450 -2.42 -18.78 -20.03
C LEU A 450 -2.72 -20.26 -19.77
N LYS A 451 -3.20 -20.96 -20.80
CA LYS A 451 -3.57 -22.40 -20.75
C LYS A 451 -2.44 -23.33 -20.30
N ASN A 452 -1.17 -22.89 -20.41
CA ASN A 452 0.01 -23.64 -19.96
C ASN A 452 0.35 -23.42 -18.46
N GLY A 453 -0.45 -22.64 -17.73
CA GLY A 453 -0.23 -22.31 -16.31
C GLY A 453 0.69 -21.12 -16.06
N THR A 454 1.23 -20.47 -17.10
CA THR A 454 2.03 -19.24 -16.96
C THR A 454 1.14 -17.99 -16.96
N SER A 455 1.64 -16.87 -16.45
CA SER A 455 0.94 -15.58 -16.46
C SER A 455 1.69 -14.52 -17.26
N PHE A 456 0.94 -13.58 -17.82
CA PHE A 456 1.45 -12.41 -18.51
C PHE A 456 0.86 -11.15 -17.88
N THR A 457 1.67 -10.29 -17.28
CA THR A 457 1.19 -9.13 -16.53
C THR A 457 1.74 -7.81 -17.08
N ARG A 458 0.90 -6.78 -17.09
CA ARG A 458 1.22 -5.40 -17.45
C ARG A 458 0.50 -4.44 -16.52
N MET A 459 1.10 -3.27 -16.33
CA MET A 459 0.49 -2.14 -15.65
C MET A 459 0.84 -0.88 -16.42
N TYR A 460 -0.18 -0.23 -16.98
CA TYR A 460 -0.04 0.96 -17.80
C TYR A 460 -0.61 2.16 -17.07
N GLN A 461 -0.12 3.35 -17.41
CA GLN A 461 -0.73 4.61 -17.03
C GLN A 461 -1.02 5.38 -18.32
N VAL A 462 -2.28 5.42 -18.75
CA VAL A 462 -2.67 5.96 -20.06
C VAL A 462 -3.95 6.80 -19.96
N SER A 463 -4.14 7.71 -20.91
CA SER A 463 -5.42 8.45 -21.01
C SER A 463 -6.59 7.49 -21.27
N ARG A 464 -7.74 7.79 -20.68
CA ARG A 464 -9.00 7.06 -20.83
C ARG A 464 -9.42 6.93 -22.30
N ASP A 465 -9.15 7.94 -23.13
CA ASP A 465 -9.47 7.92 -24.57
C ASP A 465 -8.88 6.71 -25.32
N VAL A 466 -7.75 6.18 -24.85
CA VAL A 466 -7.08 5.03 -25.47
C VAL A 466 -7.88 3.74 -25.28
N ILE A 467 -8.66 3.64 -24.21
CA ILE A 467 -9.37 2.43 -23.79
C ILE A 467 -10.89 2.57 -23.72
N ALA A 468 -11.44 3.77 -23.89
CA ALA A 468 -12.85 4.06 -23.67
C ALA A 468 -13.82 3.11 -24.41
N GLU A 469 -13.59 2.86 -25.70
CA GLU A 469 -14.51 2.05 -26.50
C GLU A 469 -14.50 0.56 -26.11
N PRO A 470 -13.34 -0.12 -25.96
CA PRO A 470 -13.31 -1.46 -25.39
C PRO A 470 -13.76 -1.54 -23.92
N HIS A 471 -13.58 -0.46 -23.16
CA HIS A 471 -14.04 -0.35 -21.77
C HIS A 471 -15.55 -0.32 -21.66
N ASP A 472 -16.21 0.50 -22.46
CA ASP A 472 -17.66 0.51 -22.57
C ASP A 472 -18.24 -0.86 -23.01
N ARG A 473 -17.51 -1.62 -23.83
CA ARG A 473 -17.92 -3.01 -24.12
C ARG A 473 -17.80 -3.94 -22.92
N LEU A 474 -16.77 -3.76 -22.08
CA LEU A 474 -16.55 -4.58 -20.88
C LEU A 474 -17.61 -4.28 -19.82
N THR A 475 -17.96 -3.02 -19.58
CA THR A 475 -18.96 -2.62 -18.57
C THR A 475 -20.34 -3.21 -18.84
N LYS A 476 -20.67 -3.45 -20.12
CA LYS A 476 -21.91 -4.09 -20.56
C LYS A 476 -21.96 -5.60 -20.29
N GLN A 477 -20.83 -6.23 -20.01
CA GLN A 477 -20.78 -7.67 -19.78
C GLN A 477 -21.35 -8.03 -18.41
N ARG A 478 -22.12 -9.13 -18.39
CA ARG A 478 -22.71 -9.64 -17.15
C ARG A 478 -21.64 -9.98 -16.11
N GLU A 479 -20.52 -10.57 -16.53
CA GLU A 479 -19.42 -10.93 -15.63
C GLU A 479 -18.80 -9.68 -14.98
N TYR A 480 -18.71 -8.55 -15.69
CA TYR A 480 -18.27 -7.27 -15.13
C TYR A 480 -19.21 -6.77 -14.03
N ARG A 481 -20.52 -6.68 -14.31
CA ARG A 481 -21.50 -6.16 -13.35
C ARG A 481 -21.57 -6.97 -12.06
N LEU A 482 -21.39 -8.29 -12.15
CA LEU A 482 -21.40 -9.18 -10.99
C LEU A 482 -20.15 -9.02 -10.12
N ASN A 483 -18.99 -8.81 -10.73
CA ASN A 483 -17.73 -8.78 -10.01
C ASN A 483 -17.43 -7.40 -9.40
N VAL A 484 -17.88 -6.31 -10.02
CA VAL A 484 -17.68 -4.94 -9.51
C VAL A 484 -18.63 -4.62 -8.34
N ASN A 485 -19.72 -5.39 -8.19
CA ASN A 485 -20.72 -5.14 -7.17
C ASN A 485 -20.50 -6.05 -5.95
N HIS A 486 -19.83 -5.52 -4.90
CA HIS A 486 -19.49 -6.24 -3.67
C HIS A 486 -20.68 -6.87 -2.93
N VAL A 487 -21.91 -6.52 -3.32
CA VAL A 487 -23.13 -7.14 -2.80
C VAL A 487 -23.15 -8.67 -2.99
N PHE A 488 -22.56 -9.17 -4.08
CA PHE A 488 -22.52 -10.61 -4.37
C PHE A 488 -21.64 -11.39 -3.39
N ASP A 489 -20.60 -10.76 -2.86
CA ASP A 489 -19.67 -11.36 -1.88
C ASP A 489 -20.04 -11.08 -0.41
N PHE A 490 -20.98 -10.16 -0.18
CA PHE A 490 -21.43 -9.80 1.16
C PHE A 490 -22.11 -10.98 1.88
N LYS A 491 -21.66 -11.25 3.11
CA LYS A 491 -22.19 -12.31 3.98
C LYS A 491 -23.04 -11.71 5.09
N LEU A 492 -24.05 -12.45 5.53
CA LEU A 492 -24.91 -12.07 6.65
C LEU A 492 -24.53 -12.87 7.91
N THR A 493 -23.36 -12.59 8.47
CA THR A 493 -22.86 -13.21 9.70
C THR A 493 -23.34 -12.43 10.92
N GLY A 494 -23.89 -13.12 11.92
CA GLY A 494 -24.50 -12.47 13.10
C GLY A 494 -25.95 -12.04 12.87
N ASN A 495 -26.46 -11.17 13.76
CA ASN A 495 -27.85 -10.69 13.81
C ASN A 495 -28.00 -9.15 13.90
N ASP A 496 -26.90 -8.42 14.07
CA ASP A 496 -26.91 -6.97 14.28
C ASP A 496 -26.58 -6.28 12.95
N PHE A 497 -27.61 -5.78 12.27
CA PHE A 497 -27.47 -5.04 11.03
C PHE A 497 -28.05 -3.65 11.15
N THR A 498 -27.41 -2.70 10.47
CA THR A 498 -27.86 -1.32 10.39
C THR A 498 -28.02 -0.95 8.93
N LEU A 499 -29.16 -0.37 8.57
CA LEU A 499 -29.37 0.23 7.27
C LEU A 499 -29.16 1.74 7.39
N VAL A 500 -28.21 2.26 6.64
CA VAL A 500 -27.97 3.70 6.52
C VAL A 500 -28.46 4.14 5.16
N LEU A 501 -29.45 5.04 5.14
CA LEU A 501 -29.75 5.81 3.93
C LEU A 501 -28.75 6.95 3.83
N ASN A 502 -27.95 6.92 2.76
CA ASN A 502 -27.16 8.06 2.37
C ASN A 502 -28.05 8.92 1.47
N ASP A 503 -28.13 10.21 1.79
CA ASP A 503 -28.76 11.16 0.89
C ASP A 503 -27.95 11.19 -0.41
N VAL A 504 -28.65 11.11 -1.54
CA VAL A 504 -28.08 11.11 -2.90
C VAL A 504 -27.18 12.34 -3.11
N PHE A 505 -27.46 13.42 -2.38
CA PHE A 505 -26.75 14.71 -2.43
C PHE A 505 -25.60 14.86 -1.43
N SER A 506 -25.44 13.91 -0.52
CA SER A 506 -24.50 13.98 0.60
C SER A 506 -23.73 12.66 0.70
N MET A 507 -22.64 12.54 -0.06
CA MET A 507 -21.65 11.50 0.23
C MET A 507 -20.85 11.79 1.51
N TYR A 508 -20.98 13.00 2.09
CA TYR A 508 -20.08 13.47 3.16
C TYR A 508 -20.72 14.31 4.29
N GLY A 509 -22.05 14.40 4.38
CA GLY A 509 -22.77 15.24 5.35
C GLY A 509 -23.82 14.50 6.21
N ASN A 510 -23.44 14.25 7.46
CA ASN A 510 -24.15 14.09 8.75
C ASN A 510 -25.70 13.95 8.94
N THR A 511 -26.53 13.60 7.96
CA THR A 511 -27.93 13.17 8.22
C THR A 511 -28.13 11.68 7.95
N GLN A 512 -27.23 10.87 8.53
CA GLN A 512 -27.43 9.43 8.63
C GLN A 512 -28.43 9.15 9.75
N ILE A 513 -29.61 8.63 9.42
CA ILE A 513 -30.48 7.98 10.41
C ILE A 513 -30.23 6.48 10.29
N PRO A 514 -29.24 5.92 10.99
CA PRO A 514 -29.06 4.48 11.05
C PRO A 514 -30.33 3.84 11.60
N LYS A 515 -30.99 3.01 10.79
CA LYS A 515 -32.14 2.22 11.23
C LYS A 515 -31.67 0.78 11.47
N GLU A 516 -31.86 0.28 12.67
CA GLU A 516 -31.64 -1.15 12.95
C GLU A 516 -32.56 -1.98 12.05
N ILE A 517 -31.98 -2.99 11.40
CA ILE A 517 -32.67 -3.90 10.50
C ILE A 517 -32.39 -5.34 10.95
N ASP A 518 -33.44 -6.16 11.02
CA ASP A 518 -33.26 -7.57 11.36
C ASP A 518 -32.63 -8.35 10.20
N LYS A 519 -32.02 -9.49 10.53
CA LYS A 519 -31.35 -10.36 9.55
C LYS A 519 -32.26 -10.80 8.40
N ALA A 520 -33.55 -11.01 8.66
CA ALA A 520 -34.48 -11.50 7.64
C ALA A 520 -34.76 -10.41 6.60
N LYS A 521 -34.98 -9.18 7.04
CA LYS A 521 -35.13 -8.00 6.17
C LYS A 521 -33.83 -7.66 5.45
N ALA A 522 -32.68 -7.76 6.12
CA ALA A 522 -31.38 -7.58 5.49
C ALA A 522 -31.15 -8.61 4.37
N ALA A 523 -31.56 -9.87 4.59
CA ALA A 523 -31.53 -10.91 3.56
C ALA A 523 -32.49 -10.61 2.40
N GLU A 524 -33.72 -10.17 2.69
CA GLU A 524 -34.71 -9.80 1.67
C GLU A 524 -34.22 -8.65 0.78
N LEU A 525 -33.67 -7.58 1.36
CA LEU A 525 -33.07 -6.46 0.62
C LEU A 525 -31.89 -6.92 -0.25
N LEU A 526 -30.99 -7.71 0.33
CA LEU A 526 -29.80 -8.20 -0.35
C LEU A 526 -30.16 -9.11 -1.54
N GLU A 527 -31.12 -10.01 -1.36
CA GLU A 527 -31.62 -10.89 -2.42
C GLU A 527 -32.38 -10.13 -3.50
N GLY A 528 -33.25 -9.18 -3.11
CA GLY A 528 -33.99 -8.32 -4.03
C GLY A 528 -33.05 -7.52 -4.92
N TYR A 529 -32.06 -6.85 -4.33
CA TYR A 529 -31.05 -6.08 -5.05
C TYR A 529 -30.17 -6.95 -5.95
N LYS A 530 -29.76 -8.15 -5.49
CA LYS A 530 -29.03 -9.11 -6.33
C LYS A 530 -29.83 -9.54 -7.56
N GLN A 531 -31.15 -9.76 -7.42
CA GLN A 531 -32.01 -10.12 -8.54
C GLN A 531 -32.23 -8.95 -9.51
N ASP A 532 -32.38 -7.73 -8.99
CA ASP A 532 -32.51 -6.54 -9.83
C ASP A 532 -31.24 -6.31 -10.68
N LEU A 533 -30.05 -6.50 -10.11
CA LEU A 533 -28.77 -6.48 -10.85
C LEU A 533 -28.64 -7.59 -11.90
N LEU A 534 -29.24 -8.76 -11.63
CA LEU A 534 -29.19 -9.91 -12.55
C LEU A 534 -30.16 -9.74 -13.73
N ASP A 535 -31.29 -9.08 -13.50
CA ASP A 535 -32.32 -8.82 -14.51
C ASP A 535 -32.05 -7.55 -15.33
N GLU A 536 -31.15 -6.69 -14.85
CA GLU A 536 -30.76 -5.47 -15.55
C GLU A 536 -30.16 -5.77 -16.93
N THR A 537 -30.76 -5.16 -17.96
CA THR A 537 -30.27 -5.26 -19.34
C THR A 537 -29.06 -4.36 -19.57
N ALA A 538 -28.25 -4.66 -20.59
CA ALA A 538 -27.08 -3.83 -20.93
C ALA A 538 -27.47 -2.38 -21.29
N GLU A 539 -28.65 -2.15 -21.86
CA GLU A 539 -29.16 -0.79 -22.13
C GLU A 539 -29.56 -0.04 -20.86
N GLN A 540 -30.16 -0.73 -19.88
CA GLN A 540 -30.53 -0.16 -18.58
C GLN A 540 -29.31 0.13 -17.70
N ALA A 541 -28.30 -0.73 -17.72
CA ALA A 541 -27.03 -0.50 -17.04
C ALA A 541 -26.25 0.69 -17.63
N ASN A 542 -26.44 0.98 -18.92
CA ASN A 542 -25.84 2.14 -19.60
C ASN A 542 -26.62 3.43 -19.41
N LEU A 543 -27.91 3.33 -19.08
CA LEU A 543 -28.66 4.51 -18.69
C LEU A 543 -27.98 5.04 -17.44
N ARG A 544 -27.31 6.18 -17.59
CA ARG A 544 -26.81 7.05 -16.53
C ARG A 544 -28.02 7.58 -15.75
N THR A 545 -28.69 6.66 -15.08
CA THR A 545 -29.91 6.89 -14.33
C THR A 545 -29.49 7.16 -12.91
N PRO A 546 -29.90 8.27 -12.32
CA PRO A 546 -29.57 8.53 -10.93
C PRO A 546 -30.19 7.45 -10.03
N PRO A 547 -29.50 7.02 -8.98
CA PRO A 547 -30.12 6.18 -7.99
C PRO A 547 -31.18 6.98 -7.22
N VAL A 548 -32.30 6.33 -6.96
CA VAL A 548 -33.37 6.84 -6.09
C VAL A 548 -32.92 6.78 -4.63
N TYR A 549 -32.14 5.76 -4.27
CA TYR A 549 -31.57 5.60 -2.93
C TYR A 549 -30.11 5.14 -3.02
N PHE A 550 -29.26 5.74 -2.19
CA PHE A 550 -27.97 5.17 -1.82
C PHE A 550 -28.10 4.55 -0.43
N LEU A 551 -27.83 3.25 -0.34
CA LEU A 551 -27.93 2.51 0.90
C LEU A 551 -26.56 1.96 1.30
N THR A 552 -26.23 2.02 2.57
CA THR A 552 -25.20 1.18 3.16
C THR A 552 -25.86 0.18 4.10
N LEU A 553 -25.78 -1.10 3.78
CA LEU A 553 -26.11 -2.16 4.72
C LEU A 553 -24.85 -2.51 5.52
N GLU A 554 -24.91 -2.29 6.82
CA GLU A 554 -23.79 -2.46 7.72
C GLU A 554 -24.02 -3.69 8.59
N SER A 555 -23.02 -4.56 8.66
CA SER A 555 -22.94 -5.67 9.60
C SER A 555 -21.81 -5.38 10.57
N ARG A 556 -22.06 -5.63 11.85
CA ARG A 556 -21.01 -5.59 12.87
C ARG A 556 -19.87 -6.57 12.59
N TYR A 557 -20.13 -7.65 11.83
CA TYR A 557 -19.17 -8.74 11.57
C TYR A 557 -18.65 -8.79 10.13
N ASP A 558 -19.42 -8.31 9.16
CA ASP A 558 -19.13 -8.47 7.72
C ASP A 558 -18.73 -7.15 7.04
N GLY A 559 -18.65 -6.04 7.78
CA GLY A 559 -18.40 -4.72 7.20
C GLY A 559 -19.65 -4.13 6.56
N GLY A 560 -19.46 -3.24 5.59
CA GLY A 560 -20.54 -2.50 4.92
C GLY A 560 -20.66 -2.88 3.45
N CYS A 561 -21.89 -2.99 2.96
CA CYS A 561 -22.18 -3.13 1.55
C CYS A 561 -22.95 -1.89 1.07
N GLN A 562 -22.38 -1.19 0.09
CA GLN A 562 -23.04 -0.07 -0.57
C GLN A 562 -23.91 -0.57 -1.73
N MET A 563 -25.13 -0.06 -1.79
CA MET A 563 -26.12 -0.40 -2.81
C MET A 563 -26.67 0.90 -3.42
N LYS A 564 -26.73 0.95 -4.77
CA LYS A 564 -27.29 2.07 -5.53
C LYS A 564 -28.60 1.61 -6.15
N ILE A 565 -29.74 1.98 -5.55
CA ILE A 565 -31.06 1.55 -6.05
C ILE A 565 -31.47 2.46 -7.20
N LEU A 566 -31.58 1.90 -8.40
CA LEU A 566 -32.02 2.62 -9.60
C LEU A 566 -33.55 2.59 -9.76
N PRO A 567 -34.16 3.53 -10.50
CA PRO A 567 -35.61 3.60 -10.69
C PRO A 567 -36.24 2.33 -11.26
N HIS A 568 -35.51 1.56 -12.08
CA HIS A 568 -35.98 0.29 -12.64
C HIS A 568 -35.80 -0.91 -11.71
N TYR A 569 -35.21 -0.74 -10.52
CA TYR A 569 -35.00 -1.84 -9.55
C TYR A 569 -36.28 -2.13 -8.77
N THR A 570 -37.19 -2.86 -9.43
CA THR A 570 -38.53 -3.16 -8.89
C THR A 570 -38.51 -3.80 -7.50
N ARG A 571 -37.68 -4.81 -7.24
CA ARG A 571 -37.71 -5.55 -5.97
C ARG A 571 -37.12 -4.75 -4.82
N SER A 572 -36.04 -4.02 -5.10
CA SER A 572 -35.39 -3.13 -4.15
C SER A 572 -36.31 -1.97 -3.77
N MET A 573 -37.03 -1.40 -4.76
CA MET A 573 -38.02 -0.35 -4.53
C MET A 573 -39.23 -0.86 -3.73
N GLU A 574 -39.77 -2.04 -4.06
CA GLU A 574 -40.85 -2.69 -3.31
C GLU A 574 -40.45 -2.93 -1.84
N PHE A 575 -39.22 -3.36 -1.58
CA PHE A 575 -38.70 -3.51 -0.21
C PHE A 575 -38.72 -2.18 0.56
N MET A 576 -38.24 -1.12 -0.08
CA MET A 576 -38.19 0.23 0.52
C MET A 576 -39.57 0.76 0.88
N GLU A 577 -40.57 0.51 0.04
CA GLU A 577 -41.97 0.88 0.27
C GLU A 577 -42.62 0.00 1.34
N LYS A 578 -42.45 -1.32 1.26
CA LYS A 578 -43.05 -2.32 2.18
C LYS A 578 -42.70 -2.05 3.65
N TYR A 579 -41.49 -1.60 3.92
CA TYR A 579 -41.00 -1.36 5.28
C TYR A 579 -40.90 0.12 5.67
N GLY A 580 -41.35 1.04 4.82
CA GLY A 580 -41.33 2.48 5.10
C GLY A 580 -39.91 3.03 5.27
N TYR A 581 -38.90 2.40 4.68
CA TYR A 581 -37.51 2.89 4.74
C TYR A 581 -37.31 4.15 3.89
N GLY A 582 -38.17 4.37 2.89
CA GLY A 582 -38.17 5.58 2.05
C GLY A 582 -39.05 6.74 2.54
N GLU A 583 -39.79 6.60 3.64
CA GLU A 583 -40.63 7.68 4.19
C GLU A 583 -39.78 8.72 4.96
N GLY A 584 -39.89 10.00 4.59
CA GLY A 584 -39.16 11.12 5.21
C GLY A 584 -37.80 11.46 4.59
N TYR A 585 -37.40 10.76 3.53
CA TYR A 585 -36.28 11.18 2.68
C TYR A 585 -36.85 11.90 1.46
N SER A 586 -36.25 13.04 1.11
CA SER A 586 -36.65 13.86 -0.01
C SER A 586 -36.52 13.02 -1.29
N LYS A 587 -37.64 12.50 -1.81
CA LYS A 587 -37.72 12.23 -3.25
C LYS A 587 -37.35 13.56 -3.92
N MET A 588 -36.58 13.54 -5.00
CA MET A 588 -36.26 14.76 -5.75
C MET A 588 -37.57 15.37 -6.28
N GLU A 589 -38.22 16.19 -5.47
CA GLU A 589 -39.38 16.99 -5.82
C GLU A 589 -38.92 18.44 -5.79
N LEU A 590 -38.81 19.04 -6.98
CA LEU A 590 -38.55 20.47 -7.14
C LEU A 590 -39.75 21.24 -6.58
N ASP A 591 -39.64 21.65 -5.32
CA ASP A 591 -40.57 22.58 -4.70
C ASP A 591 -40.02 24.01 -4.72
N ASN A 592 -40.82 24.98 -4.27
CA ASN A 592 -40.44 26.39 -4.30
C ASN A 592 -39.41 26.78 -3.22
N THR A 593 -38.88 25.82 -2.46
CA THR A 593 -37.91 26.05 -1.38
C THR A 593 -36.47 25.72 -1.79
N VAL A 594 -36.30 25.00 -2.90
CA VAL A 594 -35.00 24.72 -3.52
C VAL A 594 -34.43 25.99 -4.15
N LYS A 595 -33.15 26.27 -3.90
CA LYS A 595 -32.40 27.37 -4.52
C LYS A 595 -31.25 26.81 -5.35
N MET A 596 -31.05 27.33 -6.56
CA MET A 596 -29.89 26.99 -7.38
C MET A 596 -29.00 28.21 -7.55
N TYR A 597 -27.69 28.03 -7.34
CA TYR A 597 -26.69 29.07 -7.60
C TYR A 597 -25.89 28.70 -8.84
N VAL A 598 -25.90 29.55 -9.84
CA VAL A 598 -25.10 29.38 -11.05
C VAL A 598 -23.89 30.28 -10.95
N THR A 599 -22.70 29.72 -11.04
CA THR A 599 -21.47 30.50 -11.24
C THR A 599 -21.22 30.67 -12.73
N GLY A 600 -21.02 31.92 -13.18
CA GLY A 600 -20.81 32.22 -14.60
C GLY A 600 -19.46 31.74 -15.13
N ASP A 601 -19.34 31.70 -16.47
CA ASP A 601 -18.18 31.23 -17.27
C ASP A 601 -17.00 30.86 -16.38
N PHE A 602 -16.88 29.57 -16.05
CA PHE A 602 -15.84 29.10 -15.15
C PHE A 602 -14.50 29.56 -15.73
N PRO A 603 -13.80 30.52 -15.12
CA PRO A 603 -12.49 30.88 -15.60
C PRO A 603 -11.60 29.79 -15.04
N VAL A 604 -11.46 28.69 -15.77
CA VAL A 604 -10.23 27.92 -15.67
C VAL A 604 -9.16 28.78 -16.33
N SER A 605 -8.82 29.93 -15.74
CA SER A 605 -7.44 30.35 -15.83
C SER A 605 -6.70 29.20 -15.17
N ALA A 606 -6.02 28.41 -15.99
CA ALA A 606 -5.25 27.25 -15.57
C ALA A 606 -4.02 27.69 -14.76
N GLU A 607 -4.19 28.62 -13.82
CA GLU A 607 -3.10 29.33 -13.18
C GLU A 607 -2.63 28.73 -11.88
N ASN A 608 -3.43 27.98 -11.12
CA ASN A 608 -2.93 27.22 -9.98
C ASN A 608 -3.84 26.04 -9.64
N TYR A 609 -3.26 24.83 -9.64
CA TYR A 609 -3.81 23.56 -9.18
C TYR A 609 -4.85 22.87 -10.07
N ILE A 610 -4.40 21.88 -10.84
CA ILE A 610 -5.26 20.70 -11.07
C ILE A 610 -5.12 19.84 -9.83
N PHE A 611 -6.03 20.03 -8.90
CA PHE A 611 -6.35 19.02 -7.92
C PHE A 611 -7.36 18.06 -8.56
N ASP A 612 -7.29 16.77 -8.19
CA ASP A 612 -8.39 15.82 -8.44
C ASP A 612 -9.73 16.52 -8.22
N GLY A 613 -10.74 16.22 -9.03
CA GLY A 613 -12.11 16.72 -8.80
C GLY A 613 -12.61 16.47 -7.37
N TYR A 614 -12.02 15.48 -6.69
CA TYR A 614 -12.15 15.18 -5.27
C TYR A 614 -11.69 16.33 -4.32
N ASN A 615 -10.57 17.00 -4.63
CA ASN A 615 -9.99 18.06 -3.81
C ASN A 615 -10.53 19.46 -4.20
N LEU A 616 -10.92 19.67 -5.46
CA LEU A 616 -11.70 20.85 -5.87
C LEU A 616 -13.08 20.86 -5.20
N TYR A 617 -13.74 19.71 -5.09
CA TYR A 617 -14.99 19.59 -4.33
C TYR A 617 -14.81 20.03 -2.87
N HIS A 618 -13.81 19.50 -2.16
CA HIS A 618 -13.58 19.83 -0.74
C HIS A 618 -13.14 21.28 -0.47
N GLY A 619 -12.50 21.95 -1.44
CA GLY A 619 -12.11 23.34 -1.31
C GLY A 619 -13.29 24.31 -1.41
N TYR A 620 -14.22 24.08 -2.35
CA TYR A 620 -15.21 25.08 -2.75
C TYR A 620 -16.58 24.93 -2.07
N THR A 621 -17.03 23.69 -1.79
CA THR A 621 -18.35 23.47 -1.16
C THR A 621 -18.32 23.47 0.37
N ASN A 622 -17.20 23.06 0.98
CA ASN A 622 -17.16 22.79 2.42
C ASN A 622 -16.76 23.96 3.32
N ASN A 623 -16.11 25.03 2.82
CA ASN A 623 -15.54 26.07 3.71
C ASN A 623 -15.94 27.52 3.42
N TYR A 624 -16.55 27.86 2.28
CA TYR A 624 -16.61 29.28 1.85
C TYR A 624 -18.01 29.86 1.64
N MET A 625 -19.09 29.07 1.78
CA MET A 625 -20.46 29.57 1.59
C MET A 625 -21.34 29.57 2.86
N TYR A 626 -20.86 29.05 3.99
CA TYR A 626 -21.69 28.87 5.19
C TYR A 626 -21.17 29.46 6.50
N SER A 627 -20.06 30.22 6.51
CA SER A 627 -19.82 31.12 7.64
C SER A 627 -20.56 32.42 7.39
N GLU A 628 -21.44 32.82 8.31
CA GLU A 628 -22.16 34.12 8.26
C GLU A 628 -21.22 35.34 8.10
N ASP A 629 -19.90 35.15 8.28
CA ASP A 629 -18.87 36.19 8.24
C ASP A 629 -17.87 36.10 7.05
N ILE A 630 -18.07 35.23 6.04
CA ILE A 630 -17.18 35.18 4.85
C ILE A 630 -18.03 35.20 3.57
N GLU A 631 -17.90 36.31 2.82
CA GLU A 631 -18.57 36.49 1.52
C GLU A 631 -17.96 35.58 0.43
N PRO A 632 -18.77 35.02 -0.49
CA PRO A 632 -18.29 34.15 -1.56
C PRO A 632 -17.37 34.89 -2.53
N MET A 633 -16.27 34.24 -2.91
CA MET A 633 -15.16 34.80 -3.70
C MET A 633 -15.45 34.95 -5.21
N TYR A 634 -16.64 34.55 -5.69
CA TYR A 634 -16.97 34.46 -7.13
C TYR A 634 -18.37 35.00 -7.48
N THR A 635 -18.53 35.42 -8.74
CA THR A 635 -19.81 35.86 -9.33
C THR A 635 -20.79 34.71 -9.47
N TYR A 636 -21.95 34.82 -8.83
CA TYR A 636 -23.05 33.85 -8.93
C TYR A 636 -24.37 34.53 -9.31
N ALA A 637 -25.34 33.71 -9.70
CA ALA A 637 -26.73 34.12 -9.89
C ALA A 637 -27.65 33.09 -9.20
N GLU A 638 -28.56 33.58 -8.35
CA GLU A 638 -29.57 32.75 -7.70
C GLU A 638 -30.76 32.53 -8.66
N ILE A 639 -31.18 31.28 -8.79
CA ILE A 639 -32.35 30.87 -9.54
C ILE A 639 -33.35 30.24 -8.57
N SER A 640 -34.53 30.86 -8.50
CA SER A 640 -35.66 30.39 -7.69
C SER A 640 -36.90 30.06 -8.56
N ASP A 641 -36.82 30.28 -9.88
CA ASP A 641 -37.91 29.95 -10.79
C ASP A 641 -37.90 28.46 -11.12
N ARG A 642 -39.03 27.79 -10.87
CA ARG A 642 -39.15 26.34 -11.05
C ARG A 642 -38.92 25.88 -12.48
N SER A 643 -39.40 26.64 -13.48
CA SER A 643 -39.22 26.26 -14.88
C SER A 643 -37.76 26.39 -15.32
N GLN A 644 -37.04 27.39 -14.81
CA GLN A 644 -35.60 27.53 -15.02
C GLN A 644 -34.82 26.40 -14.32
N MET A 645 -35.19 26.04 -13.09
CA MET A 645 -34.58 24.92 -12.36
C MET A 645 -34.77 23.57 -13.09
N GLU A 646 -35.97 23.31 -13.61
CA GLU A 646 -36.24 22.11 -14.42
C GLU A 646 -35.41 22.08 -15.71
N GLN A 647 -35.25 23.22 -16.39
CA GLN A 647 -34.39 23.34 -17.58
C GLN A 647 -32.90 23.14 -17.28
N LEU A 648 -32.41 23.55 -16.11
CA LEU A 648 -31.03 23.29 -15.69
C LEU A 648 -30.80 21.81 -15.46
N ILE A 649 -31.74 21.15 -14.78
CA ILE A 649 -31.68 19.72 -14.50
C ILE A 649 -31.74 18.92 -15.80
N GLU A 650 -32.55 19.33 -16.77
CA GLU A 650 -32.62 18.69 -18.09
C GLU A 650 -31.33 18.92 -18.90
N ALA A 651 -30.79 20.13 -18.86
CA ALA A 651 -29.58 20.52 -19.60
C ALA A 651 -28.28 19.95 -19.06
N ALA A 652 -28.24 19.68 -17.76
CA ALA A 652 -27.15 18.98 -17.10
C ALA A 652 -27.12 17.47 -17.42
N GLY A 653 -28.06 16.99 -18.23
CA GLY A 653 -28.35 15.58 -18.36
C GLY A 653 -28.99 15.01 -17.09
N GLY A 654 -29.45 13.75 -17.18
CA GLY A 654 -29.95 13.05 -16.00
C GLY A 654 -28.93 13.10 -14.86
N PRO A 655 -29.32 13.04 -13.57
CA PRO A 655 -28.42 13.31 -12.44
C PRO A 655 -27.17 12.43 -12.28
N ALA A 656 -26.93 11.48 -13.18
CA ALA A 656 -25.67 10.75 -13.27
C ALA A 656 -24.62 11.44 -14.17
N GLU A 657 -24.97 12.41 -15.01
CA GLU A 657 -24.00 13.32 -15.67
C GLU A 657 -23.43 14.35 -14.68
N TRP A 658 -24.07 14.55 -13.52
CA TRP A 658 -23.64 15.50 -12.49
C TRP A 658 -22.36 15.06 -11.75
N TYR A 659 -22.00 13.78 -11.86
CA TYR A 659 -20.87 13.14 -11.16
C TYR A 659 -19.73 12.69 -12.08
N GLU A 660 -19.84 12.88 -13.39
CA GLU A 660 -18.71 12.63 -14.30
C GLU A 660 -17.86 13.89 -14.44
N TYR A 661 -16.60 13.77 -14.01
CA TYR A 661 -15.61 14.83 -13.93
C TYR A 661 -14.91 15.12 -15.29
N ASP A 662 -15.64 15.04 -16.42
CA ASP A 662 -15.10 15.43 -17.72
C ASP A 662 -15.37 16.92 -17.96
N TYR A 663 -14.32 17.74 -17.80
CA TYR A 663 -14.42 19.20 -17.82
C TYR A 663 -13.90 19.82 -19.12
N HIS A 664 -14.63 20.79 -19.66
CA HIS A 664 -14.19 21.61 -20.77
C HIS A 664 -14.21 23.12 -20.43
N GLU A 665 -13.33 23.87 -21.08
CA GLU A 665 -13.23 25.33 -20.88
C GLU A 665 -14.53 26.02 -21.34
N GLY A 666 -15.22 26.68 -20.40
CA GLY A 666 -16.46 27.42 -20.65
C GLY A 666 -17.77 26.72 -20.25
N ASP A 667 -17.70 25.61 -19.52
CA ASP A 667 -18.88 24.95 -18.93
C ASP A 667 -19.40 25.73 -17.69
N TYR A 668 -20.69 25.53 -17.37
CA TYR A 668 -21.35 26.17 -16.23
C TYR A 668 -21.38 25.23 -15.02
N LEU A 669 -21.04 25.75 -13.84
CA LEU A 669 -21.28 25.06 -12.57
C LEU A 669 -22.55 25.63 -11.92
N VAL A 670 -23.48 24.72 -11.59
CA VAL A 670 -24.75 24.98 -10.92
C VAL A 670 -24.76 24.23 -9.59
N THR A 671 -24.97 24.91 -8.47
CA THR A 671 -25.04 24.26 -7.16
C THR A 671 -26.48 24.30 -6.64
N ILE A 672 -27.09 23.14 -6.41
CA ILE A 672 -28.42 23.00 -5.82
C ILE A 672 -28.32 23.01 -4.30
N PHE A 673 -29.10 23.86 -3.64
CA PHE A 673 -29.28 23.85 -2.18
C PHE A 673 -30.73 23.52 -1.85
N THR A 674 -30.92 22.51 -1.00
CA THR A 674 -32.21 22.22 -0.38
C THR A 674 -32.20 22.77 1.06
N PRO A 675 -33.34 23.22 1.60
CA PRO A 675 -33.40 23.78 2.97
C PRO A 675 -32.95 22.83 4.08
N GLU A 676 -32.97 21.53 3.78
CA GLU A 676 -32.68 20.44 4.71
C GLU A 676 -31.22 19.97 4.62
N ALA A 677 -30.51 20.31 3.53
CA ALA A 677 -29.13 19.90 3.31
C ALA A 677 -28.15 20.95 3.87
N SER A 678 -27.13 20.47 4.59
CA SER A 678 -26.03 21.31 5.08
C SER A 678 -25.02 21.68 3.98
N TYR A 679 -25.16 21.10 2.79
CA TYR A 679 -24.23 21.22 1.66
C TYR A 679 -24.98 21.35 0.34
N GLY A 680 -24.43 22.13 -0.59
CA GLY A 680 -24.97 22.26 -1.94
C GLY A 680 -24.43 21.16 -2.87
N THR A 681 -25.29 20.67 -3.78
CA THR A 681 -24.94 19.67 -4.80
C THR A 681 -24.46 20.35 -6.08
N PRO A 682 -23.20 20.20 -6.48
CA PRO A 682 -22.72 20.74 -7.74
C PRO A 682 -23.23 19.91 -8.93
N ILE A 683 -23.52 20.62 -10.02
CA ILE A 683 -24.01 20.13 -11.30
C ILE A 683 -23.24 20.87 -12.39
N PHE A 684 -22.69 20.14 -13.34
CA PHE A 684 -22.00 20.73 -14.48
C PHE A 684 -22.89 20.70 -15.72
N ILE A 685 -22.92 21.81 -16.44
CA ILE A 685 -23.68 21.95 -17.68
C ILE A 685 -22.71 22.34 -18.79
N ALA A 686 -22.55 21.43 -19.75
CA ALA A 686 -21.74 21.68 -20.93
C ALA A 686 -22.23 22.93 -21.66
N LYS A 687 -21.31 23.77 -22.15
CA LYS A 687 -21.65 25.05 -22.82
C LYS A 687 -22.63 24.88 -24.00
N GLU A 688 -22.52 23.76 -24.69
CA GLU A 688 -23.38 23.40 -25.82
C GLU A 688 -24.82 23.02 -25.40
N ASN A 689 -24.97 22.46 -24.20
CA ASN A 689 -26.26 22.04 -23.63
C ASN A 689 -26.92 23.14 -22.77
N ALA A 690 -26.21 24.23 -22.47
CA ALA A 690 -26.69 25.31 -21.61
C ALA A 690 -27.96 26.02 -22.15
N PRO A 691 -29.05 26.07 -21.36
CA PRO A 691 -30.28 26.79 -21.67
C PRO A 691 -30.03 28.23 -22.10
N ALA A 692 -30.89 28.75 -22.99
CA ALA A 692 -30.73 30.10 -23.52
C ALA A 692 -30.71 31.18 -22.43
N PHE A 693 -31.41 30.97 -21.31
CA PHE A 693 -31.47 31.93 -20.21
C PHE A 693 -30.14 32.02 -19.43
N LEU A 694 -29.36 30.92 -19.32
CA LEU A 694 -28.02 30.92 -18.70
C LEU A 694 -27.06 31.86 -19.43
N LYS A 695 -27.14 31.92 -20.77
CA LYS A 695 -26.30 32.80 -21.60
C LYS A 695 -26.64 34.29 -21.42
N SER A 696 -27.78 34.59 -20.80
CA SER A 696 -28.28 35.94 -20.54
C SER A 696 -28.32 36.30 -19.05
N LEU A 697 -27.91 35.38 -18.17
CA LEU A 697 -27.91 35.59 -16.73
C LEU A 697 -26.93 36.70 -16.38
N LYS A 698 -27.40 37.68 -15.59
CA LYS A 698 -26.51 38.66 -14.98
C LYS A 698 -26.01 38.08 -13.68
N TYR A 699 -24.71 37.82 -13.61
CA TYR A 699 -24.07 37.39 -12.37
C TYR A 699 -23.80 38.60 -11.49
N ASP A 700 -24.08 38.49 -10.20
CA ASP A 700 -23.79 39.55 -9.25
C ASP A 700 -22.27 39.64 -9.07
N GLN A 701 -21.68 40.74 -9.55
CA GLN A 701 -20.29 41.09 -9.26
C GLN A 701 -20.19 41.66 -7.84
N LYS A 702 -19.86 40.80 -6.88
CA LYS A 702 -19.21 41.22 -5.65
C LYS A 702 -17.76 40.74 -5.70
N GLY A 703 -16.87 41.63 -6.13
CA GLY A 703 -15.45 41.32 -6.22
C GLY A 703 -14.76 41.47 -4.87
N TYR A 704 -13.98 40.48 -4.46
CA TYR A 704 -12.78 40.63 -3.65
C TYR A 704 -11.79 39.48 -3.94
N TYR A 705 -10.55 39.89 -4.20
CA TYR A 705 -9.26 39.20 -4.45
C TYR A 705 -9.16 37.67 -4.52
#